data_AF-A0A960JA09-F1
#
_entry.id   AF-A0A960JA09-F1
#
_cell.length_a   1.000
_cell.length_b   1.000
_cell.length_c   1.000
_cell.angle_alpha   90.00
_cell.angle_beta   90.00
_cell.angle_gamma   90.00
#
_symmetry.space_group_name_H-M   'P 1'
#
loop_
_entity.id
_entity.type
_entity.pdbx_description
1 polymer ?
#
loop_
_entity_poly.entity_id
_entity_poly.type
_entity_poly.pdbx_seq_one_letter_code
_entity_poly.pdbx_strand_id
1 'polypeptide(L)'
;MSRITKSFLLLACCLTAASAASFRLEEAWGSERQLRAGEAVRIHVQVDDPAALPPNARIAVEWDAPELPGAAFEGERGDLHARRGGDWSKTLHALDPDVTLVYRAPVDGKYVLRVAAVTDREDPLPAFHRDLGRAPLANPLPVHTPDPSGAAMTVEITPLEALAGAGVLLEAEPNDTPEQAVDLPLGDGDADRELRVLGSQDELEYFENAQSGKGPDDWYRIVYRGSKTKLLTANLQVAEPVLSGRIRVYKAGTPSAEELAPSEPPKREDFGNANPVPYVHPPAETIPGPEPVYTYYDGRDINERIHQQDDNFRAFVARRLHPGETYYLRVESNQPAYELELRVIDPAPYDDPRKAVALSVDYQLAEVDAWLIHRPRNIAIHTRVRDGSSLFGEACMSCHTQSGVWGVADAFRNGYRAERALQSQRRLINTMYESLRPTIKLEDAASNTSLAPNDLGDAPAGSRVAGRNIVQHERTFRPKALHSYQQRRTANYVLQTADPKGINAAGKGSNFGPNVVFKFAAEILERAWRDTGNPKYFLGMEEKARAVLATGDDQLKVVDDLGHRIEFFYGLFPKRDEYLRTVAEVSDGDPRRVEDAAAFYLLFEQQAQKDVTRLRALQQDSGGWGFDLGLTEGDVWKRLDEEPDAAPTGVSLIALHAAGFGPDDPAVKGGVDWLLANQFEYGLWNKAAQTGFVTNAYAIRALSKLFPGTARPYARAAFEPKAGESAVETLARVRALQATGRADFADLMIDAAASDDPEVRRYAYLGLAGLTVARKDDPELSDAMRTQVVQTLIAGLGDGVKGVREAAFWGLRQHLLDDAGWPELLAAYASGDARTRQSVVQALVTRADLSGPRASMAPDDLAKLLARAMEDAHPGVRAYSFKAAWRWWVWNPGVRDTLNQAWADHLTRPETNVMAETALRYSTASMLMVNGQIANQTGGDNLDQQYPELSELYELLERRRAASDGSAALLDRRLAAVAATHFQERGGDGGPGQMGY
;
A
#
# COMPACT_ATOMS: atom_id res chain seq x y z
N MET A 1 -20.66 -78.12 -9.24
CA MET A 1 -19.32 -78.17 -8.63
C MET A 1 -18.30 -77.56 -9.61
N SER A 2 -17.89 -76.30 -9.42
CA SER A 2 -16.54 -75.80 -9.79
C SER A 2 -16.43 -74.29 -9.48
N ARG A 3 -15.65 -74.00 -8.44
CA ARG A 3 -14.75 -72.86 -8.20
C ARG A 3 -15.10 -71.47 -8.77
N ILE A 4 -15.46 -70.59 -7.84
CA ILE A 4 -15.37 -69.13 -7.93
C ILE A 4 -13.88 -68.75 -8.00
N THR A 5 -13.48 -68.05 -9.06
CA THR A 5 -12.12 -67.51 -9.22
C THR A 5 -12.16 -66.01 -8.96
N LYS A 6 -11.40 -65.56 -7.97
CA LYS A 6 -11.18 -64.15 -7.64
C LYS A 6 -10.36 -63.49 -8.75
N SER A 7 -10.89 -62.45 -9.39
CA SER A 7 -10.10 -61.50 -10.17
C SER A 7 -9.67 -60.36 -9.26
N PHE A 8 -8.38 -60.25 -8.98
CA PHE A 8 -7.76 -59.06 -8.41
C PHE A 8 -7.70 -57.99 -9.51
N LEU A 9 -8.44 -56.89 -9.31
CA LEU A 9 -8.21 -55.63 -10.03
C LEU A 9 -7.02 -54.94 -9.33
N LEU A 10 -5.85 -54.92 -9.97
CA LEU A 10 -4.75 -54.05 -9.58
C LEU A 10 -5.02 -52.66 -10.17
N LEU A 11 -5.61 -51.77 -9.37
CA LEU A 11 -5.63 -50.34 -9.64
C LEU A 11 -4.21 -49.82 -9.36
N ALA A 12 -3.41 -49.61 -10.40
CA ALA A 12 -2.12 -48.94 -10.28
C ALA A 12 -2.37 -47.43 -10.06
N CYS A 13 -2.54 -47.02 -8.80
CA CYS A 13 -2.31 -45.63 -8.41
C CYS A 13 -0.80 -45.37 -8.52
N CYS A 14 -0.36 -44.74 -9.60
CA CYS A 14 0.93 -44.05 -9.61
C CYS A 14 0.76 -42.80 -8.74
N LEU A 15 1.01 -42.94 -7.43
CA LEU A 15 1.33 -41.79 -6.59
C LEU A 15 2.68 -41.28 -7.08
N THR A 16 2.71 -40.08 -7.65
CA THR A 16 3.96 -39.34 -7.87
C THR A 16 4.54 -39.09 -6.48
N ALA A 17 5.71 -39.68 -6.19
CA ALA A 17 6.38 -39.41 -4.92
C ALA A 17 7.01 -38.02 -4.98
N ALA A 18 7.02 -37.31 -3.85
CA ALA A 18 7.84 -36.10 -3.72
C ALA A 18 9.30 -36.43 -4.09
N SER A 19 9.92 -35.54 -4.86
CA SER A 19 11.29 -35.72 -5.31
C SER A 19 12.11 -34.48 -5.02
N ALA A 20 13.22 -34.65 -4.32
CA ALA A 20 14.21 -33.61 -4.09
C ALA A 20 15.55 -34.04 -4.72
N ALA A 21 16.27 -33.09 -5.30
CA ALA A 21 17.61 -33.28 -5.85
C ALA A 21 18.49 -32.09 -5.51
N SER A 22 19.70 -32.36 -5.02
CA SER A 22 20.75 -31.35 -4.87
C SER A 22 21.93 -31.72 -5.76
N PHE A 23 22.46 -30.76 -6.52
CA PHE A 23 23.52 -30.99 -7.49
C PHE A 23 24.41 -29.76 -7.68
N ARG A 24 25.57 -29.94 -8.32
CA ARG A 24 26.38 -28.83 -8.84
C ARG A 24 26.13 -28.69 -10.33
N LEU A 25 25.84 -27.46 -10.77
CA LEU A 25 25.59 -27.15 -12.17
C LEU A 25 26.92 -27.16 -12.94
N GLU A 26 27.32 -28.30 -13.50
CA GLU A 26 28.49 -28.39 -14.41
C GLU A 26 28.04 -28.40 -15.87
N GLU A 27 26.88 -29.00 -16.13
CA GLU A 27 26.17 -29.04 -17.40
C GLU A 27 24.67 -28.89 -17.13
N ALA A 28 23.85 -28.79 -18.19
CA ALA A 28 22.41 -28.69 -18.03
C ALA A 28 21.86 -29.91 -17.28
N TRP A 29 21.14 -29.67 -16.19
CA TRP A 29 20.44 -30.69 -15.42
C TRP A 29 18.99 -30.81 -15.93
N GLY A 30 18.46 -32.03 -15.96
CA GLY A 30 17.08 -32.28 -16.40
C GLY A 30 16.42 -33.39 -15.59
N SER A 31 15.11 -33.24 -15.35
CA SER A 31 14.29 -34.24 -14.68
C SER A 31 12.93 -34.37 -15.34
N GLU A 32 12.57 -35.62 -15.67
CA GLU A 32 11.32 -35.94 -16.36
C GLU A 32 10.24 -36.39 -15.37
N ARG A 33 9.00 -35.96 -15.60
CA ARG A 33 7.83 -36.35 -14.80
C ARG A 33 6.68 -36.72 -15.71
N GLN A 34 5.98 -37.80 -15.36
CA GLN A 34 4.73 -38.17 -16.01
C GLN A 34 3.58 -37.68 -15.13
N LEU A 35 2.76 -36.76 -15.64
CA LEU A 35 1.61 -36.22 -14.92
C LEU A 35 0.32 -36.54 -15.67
N ARG A 36 -0.78 -36.65 -14.92
CA ARG A 36 -2.14 -36.76 -15.47
C ARG A 36 -2.81 -35.40 -15.52
N ALA A 37 -3.74 -35.22 -16.45
CA ALA A 37 -4.58 -34.04 -16.53
C ALA A 37 -5.28 -33.78 -15.18
N GLY A 38 -5.11 -32.56 -14.66
CA GLY A 38 -5.62 -32.09 -13.38
C GLY A 38 -4.74 -32.40 -12.16
N GLU A 39 -3.68 -33.20 -12.30
CA GLU A 39 -2.70 -33.43 -11.25
C GLU A 39 -1.90 -32.15 -10.99
N ALA A 40 -1.76 -31.78 -9.71
CA ALA A 40 -1.06 -30.56 -9.30
C ALA A 40 0.24 -30.88 -8.55
N VAL A 41 1.29 -30.12 -8.84
CA VAL A 41 2.59 -30.20 -8.17
C VAL A 41 3.07 -28.80 -7.82
N ARG A 42 3.76 -28.67 -6.69
CA ARG A 42 4.58 -27.51 -6.36
C ARG A 42 5.99 -27.75 -6.88
N ILE A 43 6.52 -26.81 -7.65
CA ILE A 43 7.89 -26.84 -8.17
C ILE A 43 8.68 -25.76 -7.46
N HIS A 44 9.76 -26.13 -6.80
CA HIS A 44 10.71 -25.22 -6.17
C HIS A 44 12.11 -25.47 -6.73
N VAL A 45 12.79 -24.42 -7.16
CA VAL A 45 14.19 -24.45 -7.62
C VAL A 45 14.94 -23.30 -7.00
N GLN A 46 16.13 -23.56 -6.45
CA GLN A 46 16.96 -22.53 -5.82
C GLN A 46 18.46 -22.72 -6.08
N VAL A 47 19.19 -21.60 -6.07
CA VAL A 47 20.66 -21.54 -5.95
C VAL A 47 21.03 -21.55 -4.48
N ASP A 48 21.73 -22.57 -3.98
CA ASP A 48 21.95 -22.78 -2.55
C ASP A 48 22.81 -21.67 -1.91
N ASP A 49 23.87 -21.23 -2.60
CA ASP A 49 24.73 -20.12 -2.20
C ASP A 49 24.81 -19.04 -3.30
N PRO A 50 23.88 -18.06 -3.28
CA PRO A 50 23.83 -16.99 -4.27
C PRO A 50 25.09 -16.09 -4.28
N ALA A 51 25.86 -16.05 -3.19
CA ALA A 51 27.10 -15.26 -3.11
C ALA A 51 28.28 -15.91 -3.83
N ALA A 52 28.22 -17.23 -4.09
CA ALA A 52 29.24 -17.94 -4.83
C ALA A 52 29.11 -17.75 -6.36
N LEU A 53 27.98 -17.21 -6.85
CA LEU A 53 27.80 -16.94 -8.26
C LEU A 53 28.75 -15.83 -8.73
N PRO A 54 29.41 -15.99 -9.90
CA PRO A 54 30.12 -14.88 -10.51
C PRO A 54 29.18 -13.68 -10.73
N PRO A 55 29.67 -12.43 -10.63
CA PRO A 55 28.84 -11.25 -10.85
C PRO A 55 28.12 -11.29 -12.20
N ASN A 56 26.80 -11.11 -12.20
CA ASN A 56 25.93 -11.16 -13.39
C ASN A 56 25.74 -12.56 -14.01
N ALA A 57 26.19 -13.64 -13.36
CA ALA A 57 25.89 -14.99 -13.82
C ALA A 57 24.38 -15.26 -13.76
N ARG A 58 23.89 -16.09 -14.68
CA ARG A 58 22.47 -16.38 -14.88
C ARG A 58 22.24 -17.87 -15.09
N ILE A 59 21.16 -18.37 -14.52
CA ILE A 59 20.73 -19.77 -14.61
C ILE A 59 19.29 -19.80 -15.09
N ALA A 60 19.01 -20.47 -16.19
CA ALA A 60 17.65 -20.68 -16.68
C ALA A 60 17.04 -21.90 -15.99
N VAL A 61 15.79 -21.76 -15.54
CA VAL A 61 14.91 -22.83 -15.10
C VAL A 61 13.76 -22.89 -16.08
N GLU A 62 13.58 -24.03 -16.73
CA GLU A 62 12.61 -24.21 -17.82
C GLU A 62 11.75 -25.43 -17.54
N TRP A 63 10.45 -25.30 -17.72
CA TRP A 63 9.49 -26.40 -17.61
C TRP A 63 8.84 -26.63 -18.96
N ASP A 64 9.24 -27.71 -19.63
CA ASP A 64 8.65 -28.12 -20.90
C ASP A 64 7.39 -28.95 -20.64
N ALA A 65 6.28 -28.50 -21.20
CA ALA A 65 4.99 -29.20 -21.17
C ALA A 65 4.68 -29.89 -22.51
N PRO A 66 3.84 -30.93 -22.52
CA PRO A 66 3.24 -31.45 -23.74
C PRO A 66 2.41 -30.38 -24.46
N GLU A 67 2.31 -30.48 -25.79
CA GLU A 67 1.41 -29.63 -26.57
C GLU A 67 -0.04 -29.77 -26.09
N LEU A 68 -0.72 -28.63 -25.95
CA LEU A 68 -2.12 -28.57 -25.56
C LEU A 68 -3.06 -28.87 -26.75
N PRO A 69 -3.98 -29.84 -26.65
CA PRO A 69 -4.98 -30.11 -27.67
C PRO A 69 -5.85 -28.87 -27.93
N GLY A 70 -5.83 -28.36 -29.15
CA GLY A 70 -6.59 -27.16 -29.51
C GLY A 70 -5.88 -25.83 -29.23
N ALA A 71 -4.61 -25.83 -28.82
CA ALA A 71 -3.75 -24.65 -28.83
C ALA A 71 -3.37 -24.24 -30.27
N ALA A 72 -4.39 -23.80 -31.02
CA ALA A 72 -4.26 -23.44 -32.43
C ALA A 72 -3.54 -22.09 -32.64
N PHE A 73 -3.15 -21.39 -31.57
CA PHE A 73 -2.58 -20.05 -31.67
C PHE A 73 -1.10 -20.01 -31.28
N GLU A 74 -0.29 -19.39 -32.14
CA GLU A 74 1.14 -19.07 -31.96
C GLU A 74 1.34 -17.65 -32.50
N GLY A 75 1.77 -16.72 -31.66
CA GLY A 75 2.03 -15.32 -32.06
C GLY A 75 1.64 -14.29 -31.00
N GLU A 76 1.77 -13.00 -31.35
CA GLU A 76 1.25 -11.89 -30.55
C GLU A 76 -0.28 -11.77 -30.75
N ARG A 77 -1.04 -11.73 -29.66
CA ARG A 77 -2.51 -11.59 -29.68
C ARG A 77 -2.92 -10.32 -28.95
N GLY A 78 -2.70 -9.18 -29.59
CA GLY A 78 -2.74 -7.89 -28.88
C GLY A 78 -1.50 -7.74 -28.01
N ASP A 79 -1.67 -7.48 -26.72
CA ASP A 79 -0.59 -7.42 -25.72
C ASP A 79 -0.29 -8.79 -25.05
N LEU A 80 -0.92 -9.88 -25.49
CA LEU A 80 -0.71 -11.23 -24.96
C LEU A 80 0.52 -11.91 -25.60
N HIS A 81 1.43 -12.36 -24.74
CA HIS A 81 2.59 -13.18 -25.09
C HIS A 81 2.38 -14.64 -24.65
N ALA A 82 1.53 -15.38 -25.36
CA ALA A 82 1.26 -16.78 -25.04
C ALA A 82 2.27 -17.74 -25.70
N ARG A 83 2.82 -18.70 -24.95
CA ARG A 83 3.61 -19.82 -25.49
C ARG A 83 2.71 -20.97 -25.92
N ARG A 84 3.20 -21.77 -26.87
CA ARG A 84 2.48 -22.89 -27.51
C ARG A 84 2.44 -24.13 -26.59
N GLY A 85 1.96 -23.97 -25.36
CA GLY A 85 1.87 -25.06 -24.39
C GLY A 85 1.70 -24.55 -22.95
N GLY A 86 1.83 -25.47 -21.99
CA GLY A 86 1.82 -25.14 -20.56
C GLY A 86 3.23 -24.90 -20.00
N ASP A 87 4.14 -24.40 -20.82
CA ASP A 87 5.56 -24.25 -20.55
C ASP A 87 5.88 -22.86 -19.97
N TRP A 88 6.75 -22.84 -18.98
CA TRP A 88 7.21 -21.61 -18.31
C TRP A 88 8.72 -21.61 -18.18
N SER A 89 9.30 -20.41 -18.00
CA SER A 89 10.73 -20.27 -17.78
C SER A 89 11.05 -19.10 -16.87
N LYS A 90 11.95 -19.29 -15.91
CA LYS A 90 12.48 -18.25 -15.04
C LYS A 90 14.00 -18.18 -15.15
N THR A 91 14.57 -16.99 -15.10
CA THR A 91 16.03 -16.81 -14.99
C THR A 91 16.37 -16.46 -13.55
N LEU A 92 17.20 -17.28 -12.91
CA LEU A 92 17.72 -17.06 -11.57
C LEU A 92 19.08 -16.36 -11.63
N HIS A 93 19.38 -15.57 -10.60
CA HIS A 93 20.68 -14.95 -10.37
C HIS A 93 20.83 -14.56 -8.90
N ALA A 94 21.97 -13.99 -8.51
CA ALA A 94 22.27 -13.70 -7.10
C ALA A 94 21.18 -12.90 -6.35
N LEU A 95 20.49 -11.95 -6.99
CA LEU A 95 19.44 -11.14 -6.35
C LEU A 95 18.05 -11.81 -6.28
N ASP A 96 17.78 -12.83 -7.11
CA ASP A 96 16.56 -13.67 -7.19
C ASP A 96 16.98 -15.11 -7.43
N PRO A 97 17.41 -15.77 -6.35
CA PRO A 97 18.07 -17.06 -6.45
C PRO A 97 17.08 -18.24 -6.48
N ASP A 98 15.76 -17.99 -6.49
CA ASP A 98 14.76 -19.04 -6.39
C ASP A 98 13.46 -18.75 -7.17
N VAL A 99 12.76 -19.83 -7.48
CA VAL A 99 11.40 -19.82 -8.02
C VAL A 99 10.58 -20.91 -7.33
N THR A 100 9.35 -20.56 -6.95
CA THR A 100 8.37 -21.47 -6.36
C THR A 100 7.01 -21.20 -6.97
N LEU A 101 6.48 -22.17 -7.70
CA LEU A 101 5.14 -22.05 -8.28
C LEU A 101 4.36 -23.34 -8.17
N VAL A 102 3.05 -23.22 -8.31
CA VAL A 102 2.15 -24.36 -8.39
C VAL A 102 1.83 -24.61 -9.86
N TYR A 103 1.96 -25.86 -10.29
CA TYR A 103 1.68 -26.27 -11.66
C TYR A 103 0.57 -27.33 -11.65
N ARG A 104 -0.50 -27.11 -12.41
CA ARG A 104 -1.57 -28.06 -12.62
C ARG A 104 -1.52 -28.57 -14.06
N ALA A 105 -1.16 -29.84 -14.22
CA ALA A 105 -1.01 -30.46 -15.53
C ALA A 105 -2.31 -30.34 -16.35
N PRO A 106 -2.32 -29.62 -17.49
CA PRO A 106 -3.53 -29.45 -18.28
C PRO A 106 -3.90 -30.70 -19.08
N VAL A 107 -2.93 -31.58 -19.35
CA VAL A 107 -3.09 -32.78 -20.19
C VAL A 107 -2.28 -33.95 -19.62
N ASP A 108 -2.61 -35.16 -20.05
CA ASP A 108 -1.77 -36.32 -19.75
C ASP A 108 -0.47 -36.23 -20.57
N GLY A 109 0.67 -36.38 -19.91
CA GLY A 109 1.92 -36.39 -20.67
C GLY A 109 3.20 -36.34 -19.85
N LYS A 110 4.28 -36.21 -20.60
CA LYS A 110 5.63 -36.09 -20.08
C LYS A 110 5.99 -34.61 -19.99
N TYR A 111 6.37 -34.19 -18.79
CA TYR A 111 6.85 -32.87 -18.46
C TYR A 111 8.33 -32.94 -18.10
N VAL A 112 9.11 -31.91 -18.47
CA VAL A 112 10.56 -31.90 -18.24
C VAL A 112 10.97 -30.59 -17.59
N LEU A 113 11.52 -30.67 -16.37
CA LEU A 113 12.21 -29.56 -15.74
C LEU A 113 13.67 -29.56 -16.21
N ARG A 114 14.18 -28.42 -16.67
CA ARG A 114 15.58 -28.20 -17.01
C ARG A 114 16.16 -27.04 -16.22
N VAL A 115 17.41 -27.18 -15.82
CA VAL A 115 18.21 -26.13 -15.17
C VAL A 115 19.52 -26.01 -15.93
N ALA A 116 19.81 -24.86 -16.51
CA ALA A 116 20.97 -24.67 -17.38
C ALA A 116 21.64 -23.30 -17.19
N ALA A 117 22.94 -23.24 -17.42
CA ALA A 117 23.67 -21.98 -17.51
C ALA A 117 23.17 -21.14 -18.69
N VAL A 118 23.10 -19.82 -18.51
CA VAL A 118 22.88 -18.87 -19.60
C VAL A 118 24.21 -18.19 -19.91
N THR A 119 24.82 -18.53 -21.05
CA THR A 119 26.12 -17.97 -21.50
C THR A 119 26.02 -17.18 -22.81
N ASP A 120 25.05 -17.52 -23.67
CA ASP A 120 24.98 -17.05 -25.07
C ASP A 120 23.68 -16.31 -25.44
N ARG A 121 22.97 -15.68 -24.50
CA ARG A 121 21.76 -14.92 -24.87
C ARG A 121 22.16 -13.61 -25.58
N GLU A 122 21.72 -13.47 -26.83
CA GLU A 122 21.90 -12.28 -27.69
C GLU A 122 21.21 -11.01 -27.16
N ASP A 123 20.34 -11.11 -26.15
CA ASP A 123 19.64 -9.94 -25.62
C ASP A 123 20.33 -9.37 -24.36
N PRO A 124 20.90 -8.15 -24.40
CA PRO A 124 21.06 -7.37 -23.16
C PRO A 124 19.68 -7.21 -22.52
N LEU A 125 19.58 -6.96 -21.19
CA LEU A 125 18.26 -6.57 -20.66
C LEU A 125 17.76 -5.42 -21.54
N PRO A 126 16.55 -5.52 -22.11
CA PRO A 126 16.05 -4.45 -22.95
C PRO A 126 16.10 -3.16 -22.16
N ALA A 127 16.35 -2.05 -22.84
CA ALA A 127 16.22 -0.73 -22.21
C ALA A 127 14.88 -0.73 -21.47
N PHE A 128 14.90 -0.48 -20.17
CA PHE A 128 13.70 -0.55 -19.34
C PHE A 128 12.64 0.29 -20.05
N HIS A 129 11.47 -0.30 -20.32
CA HIS A 129 10.45 0.21 -21.26
C HIS A 129 10.09 1.69 -21.06
N ARG A 130 10.44 2.29 -19.91
CA ARG A 130 10.23 3.70 -19.56
C ARG A 130 11.41 4.42 -18.89
N ASP A 131 12.63 3.88 -18.93
CA ASP A 131 13.85 4.69 -18.69
C ASP A 131 14.10 5.51 -19.96
N LEU A 132 13.26 6.53 -20.19
CA LEU A 132 13.31 7.43 -21.34
C LEU A 132 14.49 8.42 -21.23
N GLY A 133 15.21 8.41 -20.10
CA GLY A 133 16.43 9.15 -19.91
C GLY A 133 17.57 8.64 -20.81
N ARG A 134 18.69 9.36 -20.80
CA ARG A 134 19.91 8.93 -21.52
C ARG A 134 20.82 8.06 -20.66
N ALA A 135 20.39 7.71 -19.44
CA ALA A 135 21.19 6.96 -18.48
C ALA A 135 21.60 5.54 -18.94
N PRO A 136 20.77 4.78 -19.70
CA PRO A 136 21.19 3.50 -20.26
C PRO A 136 22.40 3.60 -21.21
N LEU A 137 22.57 4.75 -21.88
CA LEU A 137 23.73 5.01 -22.75
C LEU A 137 25.02 5.23 -21.94
N ALA A 138 24.90 5.64 -20.67
CA ALA A 138 26.04 5.90 -19.81
C ALA A 138 26.61 4.62 -19.19
N ASN A 139 25.80 3.58 -18.93
CA ASN A 139 26.21 2.29 -18.37
C ASN A 139 25.47 1.14 -19.07
N PRO A 140 25.98 0.63 -20.21
CA PRO A 140 25.35 -0.48 -20.91
C PRO A 140 25.47 -1.78 -20.10
N LEU A 141 24.46 -2.64 -20.26
CA LEU A 141 24.42 -3.94 -19.62
C LEU A 141 25.43 -4.91 -20.27
N PRO A 142 25.96 -5.88 -19.53
CA PRO A 142 26.86 -6.88 -20.10
C PRO A 142 26.13 -7.69 -21.18
N VAL A 143 26.77 -7.81 -22.35
CA VAL A 143 26.27 -8.57 -23.51
C VAL A 143 26.44 -10.08 -23.32
N HIS A 144 27.42 -10.49 -22.52
CA HIS A 144 27.66 -11.89 -22.16
C HIS A 144 27.61 -12.05 -20.65
N THR A 145 26.93 -13.10 -20.20
CA THR A 145 26.81 -13.45 -18.79
C THR A 145 27.90 -14.46 -18.44
N PRO A 146 28.59 -14.29 -17.28
CA PRO A 146 29.59 -15.26 -16.87
C PRO A 146 29.01 -16.65 -16.62
N ASP A 147 29.84 -17.66 -16.84
CA ASP A 147 29.51 -19.06 -16.61
C ASP A 147 29.26 -19.34 -15.11
N PRO A 148 28.05 -19.80 -14.71
CA PRO A 148 27.72 -20.18 -13.35
C PRO A 148 28.20 -21.60 -12.97
N SER A 149 29.04 -22.25 -13.77
CA SER A 149 29.46 -23.64 -13.53
C SER A 149 30.01 -23.86 -12.12
N GLY A 150 29.60 -24.96 -11.50
CA GLY A 150 29.90 -25.33 -10.11
C GLY A 150 28.93 -24.78 -9.06
N ALA A 151 27.94 -23.96 -9.46
CA ALA A 151 26.88 -23.47 -8.57
C ALA A 151 26.10 -24.64 -7.94
N ALA A 152 25.90 -24.58 -6.63
CA ALA A 152 25.09 -25.56 -5.91
C ALA A 152 23.60 -25.23 -6.07
N MET A 153 22.81 -26.22 -6.46
CA MET A 153 21.39 -26.10 -6.80
C MET A 153 20.58 -27.13 -6.02
N THR A 154 19.38 -26.72 -5.62
CA THR A 154 18.34 -27.62 -5.07
C THR A 154 17.06 -27.52 -5.89
N VAL A 155 16.46 -28.66 -6.18
CA VAL A 155 15.18 -28.80 -6.90
C VAL A 155 14.25 -29.70 -6.08
N GLU A 156 13.03 -29.25 -5.87
CA GLU A 156 11.96 -30.00 -5.22
C GLU A 156 10.68 -29.97 -6.06
N ILE A 157 10.08 -31.14 -6.27
CA ILE A 157 8.77 -31.29 -6.91
C ILE A 157 7.89 -32.10 -5.98
N THR A 158 6.84 -31.48 -5.48
CA THR A 158 5.98 -32.03 -4.42
C THR A 158 4.52 -32.07 -4.90
N PRO A 159 3.84 -33.23 -4.89
CA PRO A 159 2.42 -33.32 -5.23
C PRO A 159 1.54 -32.48 -4.30
N LEU A 160 0.45 -31.93 -4.84
CA LEU A 160 -0.58 -31.23 -4.06
C LEU A 160 -1.91 -31.97 -4.16
N GLU A 161 -2.49 -32.30 -3.01
CA GLU A 161 -3.76 -33.03 -2.93
C GLU A 161 -4.98 -32.16 -3.29
N ALA A 162 -4.89 -30.85 -3.00
CA ALA A 162 -5.96 -29.89 -3.26
C ALA A 162 -5.39 -28.51 -3.53
N LEU A 163 -6.04 -27.77 -4.44
CA LEU A 163 -5.73 -26.37 -4.74
C LEU A 163 -6.72 -25.40 -4.11
N ALA A 164 -7.91 -25.87 -3.71
CA ALA A 164 -8.96 -25.04 -3.15
C ALA A 164 -9.55 -25.64 -1.88
N GLY A 165 -9.90 -24.80 -0.92
CA GLY A 165 -10.47 -25.20 0.35
C GLY A 165 -10.79 -24.01 1.25
N ALA A 166 -11.90 -24.07 1.97
CA ALA A 166 -12.29 -23.07 2.98
C ALA A 166 -12.24 -21.59 2.50
N GLY A 167 -12.62 -21.31 1.24
CA GLY A 167 -12.63 -19.96 0.67
C GLY A 167 -11.26 -19.45 0.20
N VAL A 168 -10.26 -20.34 0.13
CA VAL A 168 -8.93 -20.09 -0.43
C VAL A 168 -8.75 -20.94 -1.69
N LEU A 169 -8.08 -20.36 -2.69
CA LEU A 169 -7.61 -21.00 -3.91
C LEU A 169 -6.12 -20.69 -4.08
N LEU A 170 -5.30 -21.71 -4.33
CA LEU A 170 -3.95 -21.53 -4.83
C LEU A 170 -4.03 -21.28 -6.33
N GLU A 171 -3.39 -20.21 -6.79
CA GLU A 171 -3.07 -20.00 -8.21
C GLU A 171 -2.26 -21.20 -8.72
N ALA A 172 -2.45 -21.56 -9.99
CA ALA A 172 -1.74 -22.67 -10.60
C ALA A 172 -1.56 -22.48 -12.12
N GLU A 173 -0.34 -22.73 -12.57
CA GLU A 173 0.07 -22.67 -13.97
C GLU A 173 -0.30 -23.93 -14.75
N PRO A 174 -0.52 -23.86 -16.09
CA PRO A 174 -0.49 -22.63 -16.91
C PRO A 174 -1.79 -21.83 -16.77
N ASN A 175 -1.69 -20.50 -16.71
CA ASN A 175 -2.86 -19.61 -16.66
C ASN A 175 -2.72 -18.33 -17.53
N ASP A 176 -1.78 -18.29 -18.48
CA ASP A 176 -1.39 -17.09 -19.26
C ASP A 176 -2.40 -16.57 -20.29
N THR A 177 -3.51 -17.29 -20.50
CA THR A 177 -4.49 -16.99 -21.55
C THR A 177 -5.92 -17.18 -21.08
N PRO A 178 -6.92 -16.55 -21.75
CA PRO A 178 -8.33 -16.79 -21.45
C PRO A 178 -8.72 -18.28 -21.54
N GLU A 179 -8.06 -19.04 -22.42
CA GLU A 179 -8.30 -20.47 -22.60
C GLU A 179 -7.71 -21.34 -21.49
N GLN A 180 -6.64 -20.86 -20.84
CA GLN A 180 -5.98 -21.50 -19.70
C GLN A 180 -6.50 -20.99 -18.35
N ALA A 181 -7.42 -20.01 -18.36
CA ALA A 181 -7.86 -19.32 -17.17
C ALA A 181 -8.35 -20.27 -16.06
N VAL A 182 -7.89 -20.01 -14.83
CA VAL A 182 -8.27 -20.79 -13.65
C VAL A 182 -9.71 -20.48 -13.27
N ASP A 183 -10.57 -21.51 -13.24
CA ASP A 183 -11.96 -21.37 -12.80
C ASP A 183 -12.03 -20.99 -11.31
N LEU A 184 -12.71 -19.88 -11.02
CA LEU A 184 -12.92 -19.38 -9.67
C LEU A 184 -14.17 -20.03 -9.03
N PRO A 185 -14.02 -20.82 -7.94
CA PRO A 185 -15.12 -21.56 -7.32
C PRO A 185 -15.99 -20.66 -6.43
N LEU A 186 -16.62 -19.65 -7.01
CA LEU A 186 -17.52 -18.72 -6.30
C LEU A 186 -18.88 -19.37 -5.94
N GLY A 187 -19.13 -20.60 -6.43
CA GLY A 187 -20.31 -21.42 -6.14
C GLY A 187 -21.55 -21.00 -6.93
N ASP A 188 -22.55 -21.90 -6.97
CA ASP A 188 -23.82 -21.64 -7.64
C ASP A 188 -24.80 -20.95 -6.66
N GLY A 189 -25.41 -19.84 -7.07
CA GLY A 189 -26.50 -19.18 -6.35
C GLY A 189 -26.25 -17.70 -5.96
N ASP A 190 -27.21 -17.15 -5.22
CA ASP A 190 -27.35 -15.71 -4.94
C ASP A 190 -26.83 -15.28 -3.56
N ALA A 191 -26.17 -16.18 -2.84
CA ALA A 191 -25.54 -15.83 -1.56
C ALA A 191 -24.36 -14.88 -1.80
N ASP A 192 -24.06 -14.04 -0.81
CA ASP A 192 -22.82 -13.26 -0.81
C ASP A 192 -21.63 -14.23 -0.66
N ARG A 193 -20.58 -14.04 -1.45
CA ARG A 193 -19.42 -14.96 -1.53
C ARG A 193 -18.12 -14.18 -1.41
N GLU A 194 -17.15 -14.82 -0.78
CA GLU A 194 -15.77 -14.35 -0.68
C GLU A 194 -14.84 -15.48 -1.09
N LEU A 195 -13.85 -15.17 -1.91
CA LEU A 195 -12.80 -16.08 -2.34
C LEU A 195 -11.46 -15.34 -2.31
N ARG A 196 -10.42 -16.02 -1.89
CA ARG A 196 -9.05 -15.49 -1.90
C ARG A 196 -8.19 -16.36 -2.78
N VAL A 197 -7.59 -15.77 -3.81
CA VAL A 197 -6.62 -16.45 -4.67
C VAL A 197 -5.22 -16.07 -4.23
N LEU A 198 -4.35 -17.05 -4.04
CA LEU A 198 -2.99 -16.87 -3.56
C LEU A 198 -2.02 -17.18 -4.70
N GLY A 199 -1.41 -16.14 -5.24
CA GLY A 199 -0.49 -16.18 -6.37
C GLY A 199 0.96 -16.48 -6.02
N SER A 200 1.70 -17.09 -6.95
CA SER A 200 3.07 -17.58 -6.78
C SER A 200 4.15 -16.81 -7.60
N GLN A 201 5.31 -17.42 -7.89
CA GLN A 201 6.59 -16.74 -8.21
C GLN A 201 7.08 -16.80 -9.68
N ASP A 202 6.22 -17.12 -10.62
CA ASP A 202 6.50 -17.06 -12.07
C ASP A 202 6.73 -15.60 -12.56
N GLU A 203 6.15 -14.65 -11.85
CA GLU A 203 6.13 -13.22 -12.12
C GLU A 203 7.51 -12.52 -12.17
N LEU A 204 7.50 -11.30 -12.73
CA LEU A 204 8.71 -10.48 -12.89
C LEU A 204 9.38 -10.17 -11.55
N GLU A 205 10.70 -10.29 -11.53
CA GLU A 205 11.48 -9.91 -10.36
C GLU A 205 11.65 -8.39 -10.25
N TYR A 206 11.89 -7.92 -9.02
CA TYR A 206 12.30 -6.59 -8.69
C TYR A 206 13.40 -6.05 -9.63
N PHE A 207 14.64 -6.53 -9.61
CA PHE A 207 15.72 -5.82 -10.35
C PHE A 207 15.65 -5.96 -11.88
N GLU A 208 15.07 -7.05 -12.37
CA GLU A 208 14.93 -7.40 -13.79
C GLU A 208 13.47 -7.26 -14.26
N ASN A 209 12.94 -6.04 -14.20
CA ASN A 209 11.54 -5.73 -14.51
C ASN A 209 11.34 -5.01 -15.86
N ALA A 210 12.30 -5.10 -16.79
CA ALA A 210 12.23 -4.42 -18.08
C ALA A 210 11.02 -4.83 -18.93
N GLN A 211 10.49 -6.03 -18.67
CA GLN A 211 9.33 -6.62 -19.34
C GLN A 211 8.00 -6.36 -18.61
N SER A 212 7.95 -5.51 -17.58
CA SER A 212 6.68 -5.22 -16.91
C SER A 212 5.70 -4.52 -17.84
N GLY A 213 4.43 -4.91 -17.75
CA GLY A 213 3.40 -4.63 -18.75
C GLY A 213 3.42 -5.56 -19.97
N LYS A 214 4.39 -6.49 -20.06
CA LYS A 214 4.60 -7.47 -21.15
C LYS A 214 4.88 -8.90 -20.63
N GLY A 215 4.74 -9.13 -19.33
CA GLY A 215 4.89 -10.46 -18.74
C GLY A 215 3.69 -11.36 -19.03
N PRO A 216 3.79 -12.68 -18.78
CA PRO A 216 2.60 -13.51 -18.63
C PRO A 216 1.72 -12.90 -17.52
N ASP A 217 0.42 -12.76 -17.79
CA ASP A 217 -0.54 -12.29 -16.79
C ASP A 217 -1.41 -13.46 -16.38
N ASP A 218 -1.79 -13.54 -15.10
CA ASP A 218 -2.66 -14.58 -14.60
C ASP A 218 -4.10 -14.39 -15.06
N TRP A 219 -4.68 -15.39 -15.74
CA TRP A 219 -6.09 -15.39 -16.12
C TRP A 219 -6.94 -16.22 -15.17
N TYR A 220 -8.07 -15.64 -14.80
CA TYR A 220 -9.10 -16.27 -13.97
C TYR A 220 -10.45 -16.21 -14.65
N ARG A 221 -11.25 -17.26 -14.52
CA ARG A 221 -12.57 -17.37 -15.12
C ARG A 221 -13.67 -17.39 -14.07
N ILE A 222 -14.70 -16.59 -14.29
CA ILE A 222 -15.90 -16.49 -13.45
C ILE A 222 -17.10 -16.90 -14.29
N VAL A 223 -17.69 -18.06 -13.98
CA VAL A 223 -18.98 -18.48 -14.55
C VAL A 223 -20.08 -18.13 -13.54
N TYR A 224 -20.82 -17.05 -13.77
CA TYR A 224 -21.80 -16.58 -12.81
C TYR A 224 -23.17 -17.26 -13.00
N ARG A 225 -23.48 -18.23 -12.14
CA ARG A 225 -24.72 -19.03 -12.20
C ARG A 225 -25.83 -18.56 -11.24
N GLY A 226 -25.73 -17.35 -10.71
CA GLY A 226 -26.79 -16.76 -9.88
C GLY A 226 -28.03 -16.39 -10.70
N SER A 227 -29.12 -16.08 -10.01
CA SER A 227 -30.40 -15.71 -10.62
C SER A 227 -30.65 -14.19 -10.67
N LYS A 228 -29.82 -13.40 -9.97
CA LYS A 228 -29.90 -11.93 -9.95
C LYS A 228 -28.55 -11.28 -10.22
N THR A 229 -28.54 -10.02 -10.64
CA THR A 229 -27.30 -9.25 -10.78
C THR A 229 -26.62 -9.07 -9.43
N LYS A 230 -25.29 -9.24 -9.39
CA LYS A 230 -24.43 -9.04 -8.21
C LYS A 230 -23.31 -8.06 -8.53
N LEU A 231 -22.69 -7.50 -7.50
CA LEU A 231 -21.45 -6.74 -7.62
C LEU A 231 -20.25 -7.64 -7.30
N LEU A 232 -19.32 -7.75 -8.23
CA LEU A 232 -17.97 -8.22 -8.03
C LEU A 232 -17.10 -7.06 -7.55
N THR A 233 -16.33 -7.26 -6.49
CA THR A 233 -15.14 -6.43 -6.21
C THR A 233 -13.91 -7.32 -6.18
N ALA A 234 -12.82 -6.88 -6.79
CA ALA A 234 -11.53 -7.57 -6.77
C ALA A 234 -10.45 -6.62 -6.23
N ASN A 235 -9.72 -7.07 -5.21
CA ASN A 235 -8.68 -6.30 -4.51
C ASN A 235 -7.37 -7.10 -4.49
N LEU A 236 -6.36 -6.62 -5.21
CA LEU A 236 -5.01 -7.17 -5.26
C LEU A 236 -4.20 -6.66 -4.07
N GLN A 237 -4.02 -7.54 -3.09
CA GLN A 237 -3.30 -7.27 -1.85
C GLN A 237 -1.88 -7.84 -1.90
N VAL A 238 -0.92 -6.96 -1.65
CA VAL A 238 0.51 -7.28 -1.64
C VAL A 238 1.13 -6.77 -0.33
N ALA A 239 2.11 -7.50 0.21
CA ALA A 239 2.76 -7.12 1.47
C ALA A 239 3.72 -5.95 1.28
N GLU A 240 4.57 -6.04 0.25
CA GLU A 240 5.54 -5.02 -0.15
C GLU A 240 5.35 -4.69 -1.64
N PRO A 241 4.65 -3.59 -2.01
CA PRO A 241 4.40 -3.26 -3.41
C PRO A 241 5.64 -2.66 -4.10
N VAL A 242 6.61 -3.50 -4.47
CA VAL A 242 7.84 -3.03 -5.13
C VAL A 242 7.61 -2.74 -6.60
N LEU A 243 6.77 -3.52 -7.27
CA LEU A 243 6.34 -3.28 -8.66
C LEU A 243 4.85 -2.86 -8.69
N SER A 244 4.41 -2.26 -9.80
CA SER A 244 2.98 -1.92 -9.94
C SER A 244 2.22 -3.13 -10.48
N GLY A 245 1.19 -3.58 -9.80
CA GLY A 245 0.25 -4.58 -10.34
C GLY A 245 -0.96 -3.95 -11.03
N ARG A 246 -1.77 -4.74 -11.74
CA ARG A 246 -3.08 -4.30 -12.26
C ARG A 246 -4.04 -5.45 -12.44
N ILE A 247 -5.34 -5.15 -12.27
CA ILE A 247 -6.46 -6.03 -12.57
C ILE A 247 -7.19 -5.48 -13.79
N ARG A 248 -7.47 -6.34 -14.75
CA ARG A 248 -8.33 -6.05 -15.91
C ARG A 248 -9.49 -7.04 -15.92
N VAL A 249 -10.66 -6.60 -16.36
CA VAL A 249 -11.86 -7.45 -16.42
C VAL A 249 -12.33 -7.56 -17.86
N TYR A 250 -12.64 -8.80 -18.27
CA TYR A 250 -13.15 -9.12 -19.59
C TYR A 250 -14.45 -9.90 -19.49
N LYS A 251 -15.21 -9.90 -20.58
CA LYS A 251 -16.43 -10.70 -20.77
C LYS A 251 -16.27 -11.59 -22.00
N ALA A 252 -16.84 -12.80 -21.93
CA ALA A 252 -16.87 -13.73 -23.05
C ALA A 252 -17.75 -13.21 -24.20
N GLY A 253 -17.30 -13.41 -25.43
CA GLY A 253 -18.07 -13.14 -26.66
C GLY A 253 -17.49 -12.02 -27.51
N THR A 254 -18.31 -11.53 -28.45
CA THR A 254 -17.97 -10.38 -29.29
C THR A 254 -18.74 -9.16 -28.77
N PRO A 255 -18.08 -8.02 -28.50
CA PRO A 255 -18.76 -6.84 -28.00
C PRO A 255 -19.72 -6.29 -29.06
N SER A 256 -20.88 -5.84 -28.62
CA SER A 256 -21.79 -5.07 -29.46
C SER A 256 -21.17 -3.72 -29.85
N ALA A 257 -21.71 -3.08 -30.89
CA ALA A 257 -21.26 -1.73 -31.28
C ALA A 257 -21.42 -0.70 -30.15
N GLU A 258 -22.37 -0.92 -29.23
CA GLU A 258 -22.60 -0.10 -28.04
C GLU A 258 -21.52 -0.35 -26.96
N GLU A 259 -21.12 -1.60 -26.75
CA GLU A 259 -20.03 -1.97 -25.82
C GLU A 259 -18.63 -1.55 -26.33
N LEU A 260 -18.45 -1.47 -27.65
CA LEU A 260 -17.24 -0.96 -28.28
C LEU A 260 -17.19 0.58 -28.35
N ALA A 261 -18.35 1.25 -28.26
CA ALA A 261 -18.39 2.69 -28.32
C ALA A 261 -17.62 3.25 -27.12
N PRO A 262 -16.75 4.26 -27.31
CA PRO A 262 -16.25 5.03 -26.18
C PRO A 262 -17.47 5.51 -25.41
N SER A 263 -17.65 5.03 -24.18
CA SER A 263 -18.71 5.56 -23.34
C SER A 263 -18.40 7.04 -23.12
N GLU A 264 -19.39 7.90 -23.30
CA GLU A 264 -19.25 9.25 -22.76
C GLU A 264 -19.01 9.08 -21.26
N PRO A 265 -18.06 9.83 -20.65
CA PRO A 265 -17.99 9.87 -19.20
C PRO A 265 -19.39 10.17 -18.66
N PRO A 266 -19.77 9.61 -17.50
CA PRO A 266 -21.08 9.89 -16.93
C PRO A 266 -21.28 11.41 -16.88
N LYS A 267 -22.47 11.85 -17.31
CA LYS A 267 -22.68 13.18 -17.84
C LYS A 267 -22.48 14.22 -16.74
N ARG A 268 -22.06 15.41 -17.16
CA ARG A 268 -21.86 16.63 -16.37
C ARG A 268 -22.97 16.92 -15.34
N GLU A 269 -24.18 16.47 -15.65
CA GLU A 269 -25.43 16.65 -14.91
C GLU A 269 -25.62 15.59 -13.80
N ASP A 270 -24.95 14.43 -13.91
CA ASP A 270 -25.06 13.31 -12.97
C ASP A 270 -24.35 13.57 -11.63
N PHE A 271 -23.46 14.58 -11.58
CA PHE A 271 -22.62 14.90 -10.40
C PHE A 271 -22.60 16.39 -9.97
N GLY A 272 -23.44 17.24 -10.57
CA GLY A 272 -23.63 18.62 -10.08
C GLY A 272 -22.41 19.56 -10.10
N ASN A 273 -21.38 19.30 -10.92
CA ASN A 273 -20.16 20.14 -11.01
C ASN A 273 -20.02 20.81 -12.40
N ALA A 274 -19.72 22.11 -12.43
CA ALA A 274 -19.59 22.91 -13.65
C ALA A 274 -18.25 22.75 -14.40
N ASN A 275 -17.25 22.10 -13.82
CA ASN A 275 -15.94 21.87 -14.45
C ASN A 275 -15.86 20.48 -15.11
N PRO A 276 -15.42 20.39 -16.38
CA PRO A 276 -15.28 19.12 -17.06
C PRO A 276 -14.22 18.25 -16.37
N VAL A 277 -14.55 16.99 -16.09
CA VAL A 277 -13.53 15.96 -15.88
C VAL A 277 -13.31 15.31 -17.25
N PRO A 278 -12.21 15.63 -17.95
CA PRO A 278 -11.93 15.03 -19.24
C PRO A 278 -11.52 13.58 -18.98
N TYR A 279 -12.43 12.63 -19.17
CA TYR A 279 -12.01 11.24 -19.27
C TYR A 279 -12.78 10.53 -20.36
N VAL A 280 -12.07 10.23 -21.45
CA VAL A 280 -12.52 9.35 -22.52
C VAL A 280 -12.00 7.97 -22.18
N HIS A 281 -12.89 6.98 -22.13
CA HIS A 281 -12.47 5.61 -21.92
C HIS A 281 -11.59 5.15 -23.07
N PRO A 282 -10.50 4.40 -22.78
CA PRO A 282 -9.83 3.69 -23.84
C PRO A 282 -10.88 2.78 -24.54
N PRO A 283 -10.81 2.64 -25.87
CA PRO A 283 -11.72 1.75 -26.60
C PRO A 283 -11.62 0.34 -26.02
N ALA A 284 -12.73 -0.40 -25.99
CA ALA A 284 -12.75 -1.77 -25.53
C ALA A 284 -11.75 -2.61 -26.34
N GLU A 285 -10.82 -3.24 -25.63
CA GLU A 285 -9.86 -4.15 -26.24
C GLU A 285 -10.55 -5.50 -26.46
N THR A 286 -10.50 -6.02 -27.69
CA THR A 286 -10.97 -7.36 -27.99
C THR A 286 -9.77 -8.25 -28.23
N ILE A 287 -9.66 -9.29 -27.41
CA ILE A 287 -8.71 -10.37 -27.62
C ILE A 287 -9.46 -11.41 -28.48
N PRO A 288 -9.04 -11.64 -29.75
CA PRO A 288 -9.65 -12.66 -30.64
C PRO A 288 -9.50 -14.04 -29.99
N GLY A 289 -10.04 -15.18 -30.46
CA GLY A 289 -9.87 -16.49 -29.79
C GLY A 289 -10.87 -17.56 -30.22
N PRO A 290 -10.75 -18.83 -29.79
CA PRO A 290 -11.84 -19.80 -29.95
C PRO A 290 -13.14 -19.32 -29.32
N GLU A 291 -13.04 -18.72 -28.13
CA GLU A 291 -14.04 -17.85 -27.52
C GLU A 291 -13.39 -16.46 -27.34
N PRO A 292 -13.71 -15.47 -28.17
CA PRO A 292 -13.17 -14.13 -28.01
C PRO A 292 -13.57 -13.54 -26.64
N VAL A 293 -12.73 -12.67 -26.10
CA VAL A 293 -13.03 -11.90 -24.87
C VAL A 293 -12.78 -10.42 -25.11
N TYR A 294 -13.55 -9.57 -24.45
CA TYR A 294 -13.44 -8.11 -24.59
C TYR A 294 -13.51 -7.39 -23.25
N THR A 295 -12.89 -6.21 -23.16
CA THR A 295 -12.87 -5.45 -21.91
C THR A 295 -14.28 -5.13 -21.41
N TYR A 296 -14.53 -5.36 -20.13
CA TYR A 296 -15.83 -5.19 -19.50
C TYR A 296 -15.82 -4.06 -18.47
N TYR A 297 -16.83 -3.19 -18.49
CA TYR A 297 -16.88 -1.94 -17.71
C TYR A 297 -18.17 -1.71 -16.91
N ASP A 298 -19.22 -2.53 -17.07
CA ASP A 298 -20.45 -2.31 -16.29
C ASP A 298 -20.23 -2.57 -14.80
N GLY A 299 -20.76 -1.68 -13.96
CA GLY A 299 -20.56 -1.65 -12.50
C GLY A 299 -19.23 -1.08 -12.00
N ARG A 300 -18.42 -0.48 -12.88
CA ARG A 300 -17.13 0.11 -12.50
C ARG A 300 -17.24 1.26 -11.50
N ASP A 301 -16.21 1.42 -10.69
CA ASP A 301 -16.06 2.58 -9.81
C ASP A 301 -15.66 3.83 -10.64
N ILE A 302 -16.23 4.98 -10.28
CA ILE A 302 -15.86 6.31 -10.80
C ILE A 302 -14.36 6.64 -10.62
N ASN A 303 -13.69 6.02 -9.65
CA ASN A 303 -12.27 6.23 -9.36
C ASN A 303 -11.33 5.29 -10.15
N GLU A 304 -11.86 4.32 -10.92
CA GLU A 304 -11.12 3.51 -11.90
C GLU A 304 -10.75 4.31 -13.17
N ARG A 305 -10.20 5.51 -12.98
CA ARG A 305 -9.81 6.45 -14.05
C ARG A 305 -8.31 6.57 -14.17
N ILE A 306 -7.76 6.72 -15.36
CA ILE A 306 -6.33 7.03 -15.49
C ILE A 306 -6.09 8.45 -14.95
N HIS A 307 -5.22 8.60 -13.95
CA HIS A 307 -4.93 9.91 -13.34
C HIS A 307 -3.43 10.16 -13.28
N GLN A 308 -2.95 11.04 -14.17
CA GLN A 308 -1.53 11.37 -14.38
C GLN A 308 -0.65 10.14 -14.70
N GLN A 309 -1.27 9.05 -15.19
CA GLN A 309 -0.62 7.79 -15.58
C GLN A 309 -0.77 7.56 -17.09
N ASP A 310 0.15 6.83 -17.71
CA ASP A 310 0.10 6.49 -19.13
C ASP A 310 -0.67 5.16 -19.32
N ASP A 311 -0.65 4.29 -18.30
CA ASP A 311 -1.49 3.08 -18.23
C ASP A 311 -2.37 3.06 -16.97
N ASN A 312 -3.44 2.28 -17.03
CA ASN A 312 -4.33 2.02 -15.91
C ASN A 312 -3.78 0.92 -14.99
N PHE A 313 -2.80 1.23 -14.13
CA PHE A 313 -2.39 0.33 -13.06
C PHE A 313 -3.39 0.42 -11.90
N ARG A 314 -4.16 -0.66 -11.70
CA ARG A 314 -5.26 -0.70 -10.73
C ARG A 314 -5.26 -1.99 -9.93
N ALA A 315 -4.97 -1.87 -8.65
CA ALA A 315 -5.07 -2.97 -7.69
C ALA A 315 -6.50 -3.20 -7.15
N PHE A 316 -7.48 -2.37 -7.52
CA PHE A 316 -8.89 -2.54 -7.14
C PHE A 316 -9.81 -2.27 -8.33
N VAL A 317 -10.84 -3.11 -8.51
CA VAL A 317 -11.90 -2.95 -9.53
C VAL A 317 -13.25 -3.44 -9.01
N ALA A 318 -14.35 -2.88 -9.53
CA ALA A 318 -15.71 -3.32 -9.24
C ALA A 318 -16.53 -3.59 -10.51
N ARG A 319 -17.32 -4.66 -10.61
CA ARG A 319 -18.10 -4.96 -11.84
C ARG A 319 -19.44 -5.59 -11.53
N ARG A 320 -20.46 -5.35 -12.34
CA ARG A 320 -21.74 -6.09 -12.25
C ARG A 320 -21.62 -7.45 -12.92
N LEU A 321 -22.01 -8.51 -12.23
CA LEU A 321 -22.15 -9.85 -12.78
C LEU A 321 -23.63 -10.14 -13.03
N HIS A 322 -23.96 -10.53 -14.26
CA HIS A 322 -25.31 -10.83 -14.72
C HIS A 322 -25.55 -12.33 -14.83
N PRO A 323 -26.75 -12.82 -14.48
CA PRO A 323 -27.10 -14.24 -14.54
C PRO A 323 -26.74 -14.93 -15.86
N GLY A 324 -26.01 -16.03 -15.77
CA GLY A 324 -25.67 -16.88 -16.92
C GLY A 324 -24.49 -16.37 -17.77
N GLU A 325 -23.86 -15.26 -17.39
CA GLU A 325 -22.71 -14.71 -18.11
C GLU A 325 -21.37 -15.25 -17.59
N THR A 326 -20.35 -15.18 -18.44
CA THR A 326 -18.97 -15.58 -18.13
C THR A 326 -18.05 -14.37 -18.24
N TYR A 327 -17.22 -14.18 -17.20
CA TYR A 327 -16.27 -13.09 -17.09
C TYR A 327 -14.87 -13.63 -16.84
N TYR A 328 -13.87 -12.79 -17.09
CA TYR A 328 -12.48 -13.10 -16.83
C TYR A 328 -11.81 -11.97 -16.07
N LEU A 329 -10.91 -12.33 -15.16
CA LEU A 329 -9.94 -11.39 -14.58
C LEU A 329 -8.58 -11.70 -15.19
N ARG A 330 -7.85 -10.66 -15.53
CA ARG A 330 -6.44 -10.73 -15.93
C ARG A 330 -5.64 -9.94 -14.93
N VAL A 331 -4.78 -10.61 -14.18
CA VAL A 331 -4.01 -10.05 -13.08
C VAL A 331 -2.55 -10.01 -13.47
N GLU A 332 -1.99 -8.81 -13.50
CA GLU A 332 -0.55 -8.61 -13.56
C GLU A 332 -0.13 -8.28 -12.13
N SER A 333 0.44 -9.23 -11.39
CA SER A 333 0.78 -8.94 -9.98
C SER A 333 2.13 -8.23 -9.87
N ASN A 334 3.09 -8.63 -10.71
CA ASN A 334 4.49 -8.24 -10.63
C ASN A 334 5.08 -8.40 -9.20
N GLN A 335 4.57 -9.31 -8.37
CA GLN A 335 5.13 -9.53 -7.03
C GLN A 335 5.59 -10.97 -6.87
N PRO A 336 6.54 -11.26 -5.97
CA PRO A 336 6.91 -12.61 -5.59
C PRO A 336 5.72 -13.44 -5.11
N ALA A 337 4.69 -12.78 -4.55
CA ALA A 337 3.46 -13.43 -4.19
C ALA A 337 2.37 -12.39 -3.91
N TYR A 338 1.10 -12.74 -4.09
CA TYR A 338 -0.03 -11.84 -3.87
C TYR A 338 -1.26 -12.55 -3.29
N GLU A 339 -2.21 -11.78 -2.78
CA GLU A 339 -3.56 -12.23 -2.45
C GLU A 339 -4.57 -11.43 -3.29
N LEU A 340 -5.36 -12.11 -4.13
CA LEU A 340 -6.49 -11.51 -4.82
C LEU A 340 -7.76 -11.81 -4.02
N GLU A 341 -8.28 -10.81 -3.33
CA GLU A 341 -9.54 -10.88 -2.59
C GLU A 341 -10.71 -10.57 -3.52
N LEU A 342 -11.62 -11.52 -3.67
CA LEU A 342 -12.80 -11.44 -4.51
C LEU A 342 -14.06 -11.49 -3.66
N ARG A 343 -14.98 -10.56 -3.89
CA ARG A 343 -16.32 -10.56 -3.28
C ARG A 343 -17.38 -10.49 -4.35
N VAL A 344 -18.38 -11.38 -4.26
CA VAL A 344 -19.60 -11.31 -5.05
C VAL A 344 -20.75 -11.05 -4.09
N ILE A 345 -21.27 -9.82 -4.09
CA ILE A 345 -22.20 -9.33 -3.08
C ILE A 345 -23.42 -8.64 -3.71
N ASP A 346 -24.50 -8.50 -2.94
CA ASP A 346 -25.59 -7.61 -3.35
C ASP A 346 -25.07 -6.18 -3.55
N PRO A 347 -25.39 -5.51 -4.67
CA PRO A 347 -25.03 -4.10 -4.85
C PRO A 347 -25.78 -3.24 -3.82
N ALA A 348 -25.12 -2.23 -3.27
CA ALA A 348 -25.79 -1.17 -2.51
C ALA A 348 -26.71 -0.34 -3.45
N PRO A 349 -27.64 0.49 -2.94
CA PRO A 349 -27.82 0.91 -1.55
C PRO A 349 -28.31 -0.19 -0.62
N TYR A 350 -27.92 -0.14 0.66
CA TYR A 350 -28.42 -1.04 1.70
C TYR A 350 -29.31 -0.31 2.70
N ASP A 351 -30.38 -0.99 3.12
CA ASP A 351 -31.24 -0.52 4.21
C ASP A 351 -30.60 -0.68 5.60
N ASP A 352 -29.69 -1.65 5.76
CA ASP A 352 -28.96 -1.86 7.02
C ASP A 352 -27.71 -0.95 7.05
N PRO A 353 -27.66 0.07 7.94
CA PRO A 353 -26.51 0.95 8.05
C PRO A 353 -25.22 0.22 8.42
N ARG A 354 -25.30 -0.92 9.13
CA ARG A 354 -24.10 -1.70 9.46
C ARG A 354 -23.52 -2.38 8.24
N LYS A 355 -24.38 -2.92 7.36
CA LYS A 355 -23.94 -3.49 6.08
C LYS A 355 -23.36 -2.40 5.17
N ALA A 356 -24.00 -1.23 5.12
CA ALA A 356 -23.52 -0.06 4.36
C ALA A 356 -22.13 0.41 4.80
N VAL A 357 -21.90 0.54 6.12
CA VAL A 357 -20.59 0.92 6.67
C VAL A 357 -19.56 -0.17 6.43
N ALA A 358 -19.89 -1.45 6.63
CA ALA A 358 -18.95 -2.55 6.41
C ALA A 358 -18.44 -2.60 4.96
N LEU A 359 -19.34 -2.48 3.98
CA LEU A 359 -18.95 -2.39 2.57
C LEU A 359 -18.07 -1.17 2.30
N SER A 360 -18.46 -0.01 2.85
CA SER A 360 -17.72 1.23 2.64
C SER A 360 -16.33 1.24 3.29
N VAL A 361 -16.13 0.56 4.42
CA VAL A 361 -14.80 0.38 5.04
C VAL A 361 -13.89 -0.44 4.13
N ASP A 362 -14.38 -1.56 3.60
CA ASP A 362 -13.60 -2.39 2.68
C ASP A 362 -13.26 -1.61 1.39
N TYR A 363 -14.26 -0.92 0.82
CA TYR A 363 -14.10 -0.07 -0.35
C TYR A 363 -13.07 1.06 -0.13
N GLN A 364 -13.24 1.82 0.96
CA GLN A 364 -12.39 2.96 1.27
C GLN A 364 -10.93 2.54 1.44
N LEU A 365 -10.68 1.39 2.06
CA LEU A 365 -9.33 0.85 2.21
C LEU A 365 -8.76 0.40 0.86
N ALA A 366 -9.51 -0.37 0.09
CA ALA A 366 -9.04 -0.95 -1.17
C ALA A 366 -8.81 0.12 -2.24
N GLU A 367 -9.76 1.03 -2.46
CA GLU A 367 -9.67 2.03 -3.53
C GLU A 367 -8.67 3.14 -3.21
N VAL A 368 -8.65 3.64 -1.97
CA VAL A 368 -7.63 4.63 -1.58
C VAL A 368 -6.24 4.04 -1.66
N ASP A 369 -6.10 2.77 -1.28
CA ASP A 369 -4.84 2.08 -1.46
C ASP A 369 -4.50 1.89 -2.94
N ALA A 370 -5.42 1.42 -3.79
CA ALA A 370 -5.21 1.33 -5.24
C ALA A 370 -4.81 2.69 -5.86
N TRP A 371 -5.31 3.78 -5.29
CA TRP A 371 -4.96 5.15 -5.69
C TRP A 371 -3.54 5.58 -5.30
N LEU A 372 -3.00 5.01 -4.21
CA LEU A 372 -1.68 5.32 -3.65
C LEU A 372 -0.60 4.29 -4.03
N ILE A 373 -0.99 3.04 -4.22
CA ILE A 373 -0.11 1.91 -4.50
C ILE A 373 0.47 1.95 -5.90
N HIS A 374 0.15 2.93 -6.75
CA HIS A 374 0.80 3.14 -8.06
C HIS A 374 1.48 4.52 -8.17
N ARG A 375 1.88 5.10 -7.03
CA ARG A 375 2.67 6.34 -6.94
C ARG A 375 4.19 6.10 -7.03
N PRO A 376 4.96 6.99 -7.68
CA PRO A 376 4.49 8.13 -8.48
C PRO A 376 3.83 7.75 -9.81
N ARG A 377 2.92 8.63 -10.25
CA ARG A 377 2.13 8.50 -11.49
C ARG A 377 2.99 8.92 -12.70
N ASN A 378 2.86 8.23 -13.83
CA ASN A 378 3.71 8.34 -15.03
C ASN A 378 5.19 7.91 -14.93
N ILE A 379 5.73 7.64 -13.75
CA ILE A 379 7.15 7.28 -13.59
C ILE A 379 7.27 5.78 -13.30
N ALA A 380 6.71 5.00 -14.24
CA ALA A 380 6.41 3.58 -14.14
C ALA A 380 7.53 2.71 -13.54
N ILE A 381 7.14 1.72 -12.73
CA ILE A 381 7.78 0.41 -12.49
C ILE A 381 9.32 0.36 -12.29
N HIS A 382 10.13 0.83 -13.24
CA HIS A 382 11.59 0.89 -13.18
C HIS A 382 12.14 1.75 -12.02
N THR A 383 11.37 2.72 -11.50
CA THR A 383 11.83 3.57 -10.37
C THR A 383 11.52 3.01 -8.97
N ARG A 384 10.57 2.09 -8.82
CA ARG A 384 10.13 1.56 -7.50
C ARG A 384 10.96 0.40 -6.98
N VAL A 385 11.34 -0.49 -7.89
CA VAL A 385 12.40 -1.48 -7.67
C VAL A 385 13.62 -0.85 -7.04
N ARG A 386 13.89 0.39 -7.48
CA ARG A 386 15.11 1.12 -7.21
C ARG A 386 14.92 2.26 -6.20
N ASP A 387 13.74 2.32 -5.53
CA ASP A 387 13.20 3.40 -4.67
C ASP A 387 13.91 4.74 -4.83
N GLY A 388 13.92 5.24 -6.06
CA GLY A 388 14.40 6.58 -6.38
C GLY A 388 13.41 7.66 -6.00
N SER A 389 12.14 7.29 -5.88
CA SER A 389 11.07 8.14 -6.40
C SER A 389 9.80 8.16 -5.55
N SER A 390 9.77 7.48 -4.39
CA SER A 390 8.64 7.62 -3.44
C SER A 390 8.48 9.06 -2.94
N LEU A 391 9.50 9.90 -3.09
CA LEU A 391 9.44 11.36 -2.92
C LEU A 391 8.42 12.05 -3.86
N PHE A 392 8.18 11.52 -5.06
CA PHE A 392 7.20 12.08 -6.01
C PHE A 392 5.74 11.75 -5.63
N GLY A 393 5.53 11.04 -4.52
CA GLY A 393 4.21 10.88 -3.90
C GLY A 393 3.68 12.15 -3.23
N GLU A 394 4.57 13.05 -2.80
CA GLU A 394 4.22 14.11 -1.84
C GLU A 394 3.12 15.04 -2.35
N ALA A 395 3.15 15.48 -3.62
CA ALA A 395 2.15 16.38 -4.18
C ALA A 395 0.69 15.90 -4.15
N CYS A 396 0.40 14.64 -3.77
CA CYS A 396 -0.97 14.25 -3.42
C CYS A 396 -1.11 13.39 -2.16
N MET A 397 -0.12 13.35 -1.26
CA MET A 397 -0.27 12.69 0.05
C MET A 397 -1.01 13.59 1.05
N SER A 398 -0.87 14.90 0.91
CA SER A 398 -1.50 15.94 1.75
C SER A 398 -2.99 16.10 1.53
N CYS A 399 -3.48 15.77 0.34
CA CYS A 399 -4.81 16.16 -0.14
C CYS A 399 -5.68 14.92 -0.39
N HIS A 400 -6.74 14.76 0.42
CA HIS A 400 -7.80 13.73 0.40
C HIS A 400 -7.42 12.23 0.42
N THR A 401 -6.24 11.82 -0.04
CA THR A 401 -5.84 10.42 -0.24
C THR A 401 -5.48 9.68 1.04
N GLN A 402 -5.16 10.35 2.15
CA GLN A 402 -4.96 9.65 3.43
C GLN A 402 -6.27 9.40 4.21
N SER A 403 -7.43 9.69 3.60
CA SER A 403 -8.75 9.29 4.12
C SER A 403 -8.95 7.79 4.26
N GLY A 404 -8.12 6.98 3.62
CA GLY A 404 -8.03 5.54 3.89
C GLY A 404 -7.60 5.20 5.32
N VAL A 405 -6.92 6.10 6.03
CA VAL A 405 -6.53 5.88 7.44
C VAL A 405 -7.51 6.54 8.40
N TRP A 406 -7.69 7.86 8.30
CA TRP A 406 -8.53 8.58 9.26
C TRP A 406 -10.03 8.32 9.08
N GLY A 407 -10.47 8.03 7.84
CA GLY A 407 -11.88 7.84 7.52
C GLY A 407 -12.48 6.59 8.15
N VAL A 408 -11.67 5.53 8.28
CA VAL A 408 -12.08 4.25 8.87
C VAL A 408 -11.72 4.12 10.35
N ALA A 409 -10.89 5.01 10.90
CA ALA A 409 -10.43 4.94 12.29
C ALA A 409 -11.59 4.93 13.30
N ASP A 410 -12.60 5.78 13.10
CA ASP A 410 -13.80 5.76 13.94
C ASP A 410 -14.63 4.49 13.75
N ALA A 411 -14.69 3.93 12.54
CA ALA A 411 -15.37 2.66 12.32
C ALA A 411 -14.72 1.53 13.13
N PHE A 412 -13.39 1.46 13.16
CA PHE A 412 -12.67 0.49 13.97
C PHE A 412 -12.92 0.67 15.48
N ARG A 413 -12.91 1.91 15.99
CA ARG A 413 -13.29 2.20 17.39
C ARG A 413 -14.71 1.78 17.72
N ASN A 414 -15.60 1.80 16.73
CA ASN A 414 -17.00 1.41 16.86
C ASN A 414 -17.27 -0.04 16.42
N GLY A 415 -16.27 -0.93 16.38
CA GLY A 415 -16.49 -2.36 16.22
C GLY A 415 -16.54 -2.89 14.78
N TYR A 416 -16.11 -2.11 13.79
CA TYR A 416 -15.84 -2.58 12.42
C TYR A 416 -14.39 -3.09 12.29
N ARG A 417 -14.08 -3.81 11.21
CA ARG A 417 -12.77 -4.44 11.00
C ARG A 417 -12.33 -4.36 9.53
N ALA A 418 -11.04 -4.53 9.31
CA ALA A 418 -10.40 -4.53 7.99
C ALA A 418 -10.04 -5.94 7.49
N GLU A 419 -10.75 -7.00 7.92
CA GLU A 419 -10.35 -8.40 7.67
C GLU A 419 -10.18 -8.73 6.16
N ARG A 420 -10.92 -8.04 5.29
CA ARG A 420 -10.89 -8.20 3.83
C ARG A 420 -9.80 -7.37 3.16
N ALA A 421 -9.55 -6.14 3.60
CA ALA A 421 -8.54 -5.23 3.06
C ALA A 421 -7.34 -4.99 4.01
N LEU A 422 -6.90 -6.05 4.70
CA LEU A 422 -5.92 -5.96 5.79
C LEU A 422 -4.55 -5.48 5.33
N GLN A 423 -4.06 -5.94 4.17
CA GLN A 423 -2.75 -5.51 3.67
C GLN A 423 -2.80 -4.07 3.16
N SER A 424 -3.92 -3.68 2.54
CA SER A 424 -4.19 -2.29 2.17
C SER A 424 -4.14 -1.39 3.40
N GLN A 425 -4.81 -1.77 4.50
CA GLN A 425 -4.74 -1.01 5.76
C GLN A 425 -3.30 -0.88 6.29
N ARG A 426 -2.55 -1.97 6.38
CA ARG A 426 -1.18 -1.99 6.90
C ARG A 426 -0.25 -1.08 6.09
N ARG A 427 -0.37 -1.12 4.76
CA ARG A 427 0.38 -0.24 3.85
C ARG A 427 0.01 1.22 3.99
N LEU A 428 -1.29 1.53 4.06
CA LEU A 428 -1.78 2.89 4.24
C LEU A 428 -1.24 3.53 5.54
N ILE A 429 -1.12 2.75 6.62
CA ILE A 429 -0.54 3.21 7.89
C ILE A 429 0.95 3.54 7.75
N ASN A 430 1.75 2.64 7.15
CA ASN A 430 3.18 2.90 6.93
C ASN A 430 3.37 4.11 6.01
N THR A 431 2.60 4.18 4.93
CA THR A 431 2.61 5.30 3.98
C THR A 431 2.25 6.63 4.65
N MET A 432 1.27 6.64 5.55
CA MET A 432 0.90 7.83 6.33
C MET A 432 2.08 8.35 7.14
N TYR A 433 2.76 7.50 7.92
CA TYR A 433 3.91 7.94 8.73
C TYR A 433 5.12 8.35 7.88
N GLU A 434 5.34 7.65 6.76
CA GLU A 434 6.40 7.95 5.82
C GLU A 434 6.20 9.24 5.01
N SER A 435 4.96 9.74 4.92
CA SER A 435 4.62 10.90 4.09
C SER A 435 5.03 12.26 4.66
N LEU A 436 5.47 12.33 5.92
CA LEU A 436 5.90 13.58 6.55
C LEU A 436 7.41 13.77 6.37
N ARG A 437 7.83 14.87 5.71
CA ARG A 437 9.26 15.20 5.58
C ARG A 437 9.90 15.60 6.92
N PRO A 438 11.21 15.31 7.08
CA PRO A 438 11.98 15.73 8.25
C PRO A 438 12.44 17.18 8.08
N THR A 439 12.17 18.06 9.02
CA THR A 439 13.08 19.19 9.22
C THR A 439 13.34 19.37 10.69
N ILE A 440 14.60 19.68 10.99
CA ILE A 440 15.11 19.92 12.34
C ILE A 440 14.98 21.40 12.70
N LYS A 441 14.85 22.27 11.67
CA LYS A 441 14.49 23.67 11.78
C LYS A 441 13.05 23.87 11.30
N LEU A 442 12.33 24.73 12.01
CA LEU A 442 10.89 24.91 11.85
C LEU A 442 10.50 25.80 10.67
N GLU A 443 11.43 26.62 10.17
CA GLU A 443 11.25 27.40 8.94
C GLU A 443 11.35 26.52 7.68
N ASP A 444 12.30 25.57 7.65
CA ASP A 444 12.44 24.58 6.56
C ASP A 444 11.24 23.65 6.46
N ALA A 445 10.49 23.47 7.57
CA ALA A 445 9.30 22.62 7.61
C ALA A 445 8.17 23.12 6.70
N ALA A 446 8.24 24.38 6.26
CA ALA A 446 7.22 25.06 5.47
C ALA A 446 7.00 24.47 4.07
N SER A 447 7.87 23.57 3.57
CA SER A 447 7.81 23.03 2.20
C SER A 447 7.51 21.51 2.13
N ASN A 448 6.94 20.94 3.20
CA ASN A 448 7.10 19.51 3.53
C ASN A 448 6.01 18.53 3.06
N THR A 449 5.10 18.94 2.17
CA THR A 449 4.14 17.99 1.59
C THR A 449 4.04 18.03 0.08
N SER A 450 4.88 18.80 -0.62
CA SER A 450 4.81 18.92 -2.08
C SER A 450 6.06 19.59 -2.63
N LEU A 451 6.48 19.25 -3.85
CA LEU A 451 7.57 19.96 -4.53
C LEU A 451 7.14 21.40 -4.88
N ALA A 452 7.92 22.39 -4.45
CA ALA A 452 7.81 23.80 -4.83
C ALA A 452 8.11 24.00 -6.34
N PRO A 453 7.55 25.02 -7.03
CA PRO A 453 7.21 26.37 -6.52
C PRO A 453 5.71 26.74 -6.51
N ASN A 454 4.78 25.84 -6.86
CA ASN A 454 3.36 26.19 -6.96
C ASN A 454 2.53 25.94 -5.68
N ASP A 455 3.15 25.52 -4.57
CA ASP A 455 2.40 24.97 -3.42
C ASP A 455 2.60 25.68 -2.06
N LEU A 456 3.05 26.93 -2.09
CA LEU A 456 3.05 27.81 -0.92
C LEU A 456 1.63 28.09 -0.35
N GLY A 457 0.57 27.64 -1.03
CA GLY A 457 -0.80 27.71 -0.56
C GLY A 457 -1.23 26.55 0.35
N ASP A 458 -0.63 25.36 0.22
CA ASP A 458 -1.14 24.12 0.82
C ASP A 458 -0.22 23.45 1.85
N ALA A 459 1.07 23.83 1.99
CA ALA A 459 1.96 23.13 2.93
C ALA A 459 1.50 23.16 4.42
N PRO A 460 0.95 24.27 4.95
CA PRO A 460 0.32 24.27 6.27
C PRO A 460 -0.94 23.39 6.34
N ALA A 461 -1.70 23.29 5.24
CA ALA A 461 -2.93 22.52 5.14
C ALA A 461 -2.64 21.00 5.07
N GLY A 462 -1.70 20.60 4.21
CA GLY A 462 -1.25 19.22 4.06
C GLY A 462 -0.69 18.62 5.34
N SER A 463 0.12 19.41 6.08
CA SER A 463 0.63 19.00 7.39
C SER A 463 -0.47 18.81 8.43
N ARG A 464 -1.52 19.65 8.40
CA ARG A 464 -2.70 19.50 9.30
C ARG A 464 -3.53 18.27 8.94
N VAL A 465 -3.68 17.95 7.65
CA VAL A 465 -4.36 16.72 7.21
C VAL A 465 -3.54 15.49 7.62
N ALA A 466 -2.26 15.42 7.26
CA ALA A 466 -1.38 14.30 7.61
C ALA A 466 -1.26 14.11 9.13
N GLY A 467 -1.10 15.21 9.88
CA GLY A 467 -1.10 15.19 11.34
C GLY A 467 -2.40 14.67 11.93
N ARG A 468 -3.56 15.09 11.39
CA ARG A 468 -4.85 14.54 11.80
C ARG A 468 -4.94 13.04 11.55
N ASN A 469 -4.37 12.54 10.46
CA ASN A 469 -4.41 11.11 10.15
C ASN A 469 -3.69 10.30 11.20
N ILE A 470 -2.50 10.77 11.59
CA ILE A 470 -1.74 10.21 12.69
C ILE A 470 -2.59 10.24 13.96
N VAL A 471 -3.14 11.39 14.34
CA VAL A 471 -3.97 11.51 15.57
C VAL A 471 -5.15 10.53 15.56
N GLN A 472 -5.86 10.40 14.44
CA GLN A 472 -7.02 9.53 14.33
C GLN A 472 -6.63 8.04 14.38
N HIS A 473 -5.51 7.67 13.74
CA HIS A 473 -4.93 6.33 13.86
C HIS A 473 -4.53 6.03 15.30
N GLU A 474 -3.76 6.90 15.93
CA GLU A 474 -3.20 6.71 17.27
C GLU A 474 -4.23 6.76 18.41
N ARG A 475 -5.44 7.24 18.13
CA ARG A 475 -6.59 7.14 19.05
C ARG A 475 -7.26 5.76 19.00
N THR A 476 -7.03 5.00 17.93
CA THR A 476 -7.63 3.67 17.71
C THR A 476 -6.63 2.57 17.99
N PHE A 477 -5.42 2.75 17.46
CA PHE A 477 -4.35 1.78 17.49
C PHE A 477 -3.16 2.38 18.21
N ARG A 478 -2.32 1.51 18.73
CA ARG A 478 -1.07 1.92 19.32
C ARG A 478 -0.08 2.35 18.22
N PRO A 479 0.53 3.55 18.32
CA PRO A 479 1.56 3.93 17.35
C PRO A 479 2.83 3.13 17.52
N LYS A 480 3.52 2.93 16.38
CA LYS A 480 4.88 2.41 16.35
C LYS A 480 5.84 3.37 17.05
N ALA A 481 6.77 2.87 17.86
CA ALA A 481 7.64 3.68 18.71
C ALA A 481 8.42 4.76 17.93
N LEU A 482 9.09 4.39 16.84
CA LEU A 482 9.91 5.29 16.02
C LEU A 482 9.09 6.20 15.10
N HIS A 483 7.85 5.81 14.77
CA HIS A 483 6.93 6.65 14.00
C HIS A 483 6.14 7.64 14.85
N SER A 484 5.85 7.31 16.11
CA SER A 484 5.05 8.14 17.04
C SER A 484 5.60 9.56 17.25
N TYR A 485 6.90 9.76 17.01
CA TYR A 485 7.51 11.09 17.13
C TYR A 485 6.99 12.08 16.08
N GLN A 486 6.49 11.59 14.94
CA GLN A 486 5.90 12.42 13.89
C GLN A 486 4.68 13.21 14.37
N GLN A 487 3.89 12.66 15.30
CA GLN A 487 2.78 13.36 15.94
C GLN A 487 3.26 14.64 16.63
N ARG A 488 4.37 14.56 17.38
CA ARG A 488 4.94 15.69 18.12
C ARG A 488 5.58 16.73 17.21
N ARG A 489 6.28 16.29 16.15
CA ARG A 489 6.83 17.20 15.12
C ARG A 489 5.70 18.00 14.48
N THR A 490 4.63 17.33 14.10
CA THR A 490 3.46 17.98 13.50
C THR A 490 2.80 18.98 14.45
N ALA A 491 2.68 18.64 15.74
CA ALA A 491 2.16 19.57 16.75
C ALA A 491 3.04 20.82 16.92
N ASN A 492 4.36 20.67 16.96
CA ASN A 492 5.28 21.81 17.01
C ASN A 492 5.20 22.67 15.75
N TYR A 493 5.02 22.06 14.58
CA TYR A 493 4.82 22.78 13.32
C TYR A 493 3.53 23.60 13.30
N VAL A 494 2.42 23.04 13.80
CA VAL A 494 1.14 23.75 13.93
C VAL A 494 1.26 25.00 14.80
N LEU A 495 2.07 24.97 15.86
CA LEU A 495 2.31 26.13 16.73
C LEU A 495 3.12 27.25 16.08
N GLN A 496 3.83 26.98 15.00
CA GLN A 496 4.83 27.90 14.43
C GLN A 496 4.47 28.39 13.03
N THR A 497 3.41 27.84 12.45
CA THR A 497 2.92 28.25 11.13
C THR A 497 1.60 28.96 11.23
N ALA A 498 1.41 29.94 10.35
CA ALA A 498 0.11 30.58 10.18
C ALA A 498 -0.95 29.55 9.75
N ASP A 499 -2.19 29.77 10.15
CA ASP A 499 -3.30 28.95 9.69
C ASP A 499 -3.65 29.31 8.23
N PRO A 500 -3.76 28.31 7.34
CA PRO A 500 -4.14 28.56 5.96
C PRO A 500 -5.60 29.04 5.90
N LYS A 501 -5.95 29.76 4.83
CA LYS A 501 -7.32 30.30 4.62
C LYS A 501 -8.37 29.21 4.32
N GLY A 502 -7.96 27.94 4.21
CA GLY A 502 -8.75 26.73 3.95
C GLY A 502 -7.82 25.54 3.64
N ILE A 503 -8.34 24.30 3.64
CA ILE A 503 -7.62 23.11 3.13
C ILE A 503 -8.13 22.86 1.69
N ASN A 504 -7.59 23.54 0.68
CA ASN A 504 -8.28 23.63 -0.61
C ASN A 504 -7.59 22.87 -1.74
N ALA A 505 -7.84 21.56 -1.84
CA ALA A 505 -7.26 20.75 -2.91
C ALA A 505 -8.25 20.26 -3.99
N ALA A 506 -9.58 20.41 -3.80
CA ALA A 506 -10.56 19.89 -4.78
C ALA A 506 -11.96 20.55 -4.79
N GLY A 507 -12.25 21.57 -3.96
CA GLY A 507 -13.56 22.24 -3.91
C GLY A 507 -14.54 21.70 -2.84
N LYS A 508 -15.84 22.00 -3.00
CA LYS A 508 -16.92 21.55 -2.09
C LYS A 508 -16.89 20.03 -1.92
N GLY A 509 -17.13 19.55 -0.70
CA GLY A 509 -17.10 18.12 -0.35
C GLY A 509 -15.73 17.56 0.04
N SER A 510 -14.68 18.39 0.07
CA SER A 510 -13.31 17.99 0.44
C SER A 510 -12.64 18.99 1.39
N ASN A 511 -12.97 18.92 2.70
CA ASN A 511 -12.38 19.76 3.77
C ASN A 511 -12.42 21.28 3.48
N PHE A 512 -13.59 21.80 3.16
CA PHE A 512 -13.76 23.19 2.74
C PHE A 512 -14.24 24.08 3.90
N GLY A 513 -13.62 25.26 4.07
CA GLY A 513 -13.96 26.26 5.10
C GLY A 513 -12.82 26.52 6.10
N PRO A 514 -12.90 27.60 6.91
CA PRO A 514 -11.92 27.91 7.95
C PRO A 514 -12.00 26.97 9.17
N ASN A 515 -13.18 26.52 9.60
CA ASN A 515 -13.32 25.81 10.89
C ASN A 515 -12.70 24.40 10.84
N VAL A 516 -12.65 23.75 9.67
CA VAL A 516 -11.95 22.46 9.52
C VAL A 516 -10.45 22.59 9.78
N VAL A 517 -9.83 23.70 9.36
CA VAL A 517 -8.39 23.98 9.53
C VAL A 517 -8.07 24.09 11.02
N PHE A 518 -8.82 24.94 11.73
CA PHE A 518 -8.62 25.17 13.16
C PHE A 518 -8.91 23.91 13.97
N LYS A 519 -9.96 23.16 13.60
CA LYS A 519 -10.28 21.89 14.27
C LYS A 519 -9.18 20.85 14.09
N PHE A 520 -8.65 20.68 12.88
CA PHE A 520 -7.58 19.70 12.64
C PHE A 520 -6.30 20.09 13.39
N ALA A 521 -5.94 21.37 13.37
CA ALA A 521 -4.86 21.91 14.19
C ALA A 521 -5.09 21.63 15.69
N ALA A 522 -6.30 21.89 16.19
CA ALA A 522 -6.66 21.63 17.57
C ALA A 522 -6.62 20.12 17.92
N GLU A 523 -7.03 19.21 17.04
CA GLU A 523 -6.91 17.75 17.25
C GLU A 523 -5.45 17.32 17.42
N ILE A 524 -4.55 17.89 16.63
CA ILE A 524 -3.11 17.63 16.72
C ILE A 524 -2.54 18.15 18.05
N LEU A 525 -2.86 19.39 18.41
CA LEU A 525 -2.38 20.02 19.64
C LEU A 525 -2.97 19.36 20.89
N GLU A 526 -4.26 19.01 20.87
CA GLU A 526 -4.94 18.30 21.95
C GLU A 526 -4.25 16.97 22.22
N ARG A 527 -3.99 16.17 21.17
CA ARG A 527 -3.30 14.90 21.35
C ARG A 527 -1.90 15.08 21.93
N ALA A 528 -1.14 16.06 21.43
CA ALA A 528 0.19 16.34 21.96
C ALA A 528 0.14 16.81 23.43
N TRP A 529 -0.87 17.59 23.80
CA TRP A 529 -1.11 17.99 25.19
C TRP A 529 -1.41 16.79 26.08
N ARG A 530 -2.33 15.90 25.68
CA ARG A 530 -2.65 14.67 26.43
C ARG A 530 -1.44 13.77 26.63
N ASP A 531 -0.61 13.64 25.60
CA ASP A 531 0.54 12.74 25.61
C ASP A 531 1.75 13.29 26.38
N THR A 532 1.86 14.61 26.58
CA THR A 532 3.04 15.22 27.22
C THR A 532 2.75 16.06 28.46
N GLY A 533 1.50 16.45 28.70
CA GLY A 533 1.12 17.42 29.74
C GLY A 533 1.75 18.81 29.55
N ASN A 534 2.26 19.14 28.35
CA ASN A 534 2.98 20.39 28.14
C ASN A 534 1.98 21.54 27.89
N PRO A 535 2.00 22.62 28.72
CA PRO A 535 1.04 23.72 28.61
C PRO A 535 1.00 24.40 27.24
N LYS A 536 2.11 24.44 26.49
CA LYS A 536 2.15 25.13 25.19
C LYS A 536 1.15 24.58 24.18
N TYR A 537 0.91 23.26 24.20
CA TYR A 537 -0.03 22.62 23.29
C TYR A 537 -1.48 22.90 23.70
N PHE A 538 -1.76 22.93 25.00
CA PHE A 538 -3.07 23.35 25.52
C PHE A 538 -3.37 24.81 25.15
N LEU A 539 -2.41 25.71 25.33
CA LEU A 539 -2.55 27.12 24.97
C LEU A 539 -2.79 27.30 23.47
N GLY A 540 -2.06 26.58 22.62
CA GLY A 540 -2.30 26.60 21.18
C GLY A 540 -3.67 26.02 20.80
N MET A 541 -4.13 24.95 21.47
CA MET A 541 -5.48 24.41 21.27
C MET A 541 -6.56 25.43 21.67
N GLU A 542 -6.38 26.16 22.78
CA GLU A 542 -7.28 27.23 23.19
C GLU A 542 -7.27 28.41 22.20
N GLU A 543 -6.10 28.78 21.67
CA GLU A 543 -5.99 29.77 20.59
C GLU A 543 -6.84 29.36 19.39
N LYS A 544 -6.75 28.09 18.95
CA LYS A 544 -7.61 27.57 17.87
C LYS A 544 -9.08 27.58 18.24
N ALA A 545 -9.43 27.33 19.50
CA ALA A 545 -10.81 27.43 19.98
C ALA A 545 -11.36 28.86 19.90
N ARG A 546 -10.55 29.84 20.26
CA ARG A 546 -10.89 31.26 20.12
C ARG A 546 -11.04 31.65 18.64
N ALA A 547 -10.20 31.13 17.75
CA ALA A 547 -10.32 31.36 16.30
C ALA A 547 -11.61 30.75 15.72
N VAL A 548 -11.98 29.54 16.15
CA VAL A 548 -13.24 28.88 15.76
C VAL A 548 -14.45 29.71 16.20
N LEU A 549 -14.44 30.22 17.44
CA LEU A 549 -15.51 31.09 17.95
C LEU A 549 -15.55 32.44 17.22
N ALA A 550 -14.39 33.01 16.93
CA ALA A 550 -14.26 34.30 16.26
C ALA A 550 -14.66 34.26 14.77
N THR A 551 -14.82 33.07 14.19
CA THR A 551 -15.28 32.92 12.81
C THR A 551 -16.74 33.37 12.68
N GLY A 552 -16.95 34.62 12.28
CA GLY A 552 -18.28 35.23 12.17
C GLY A 552 -19.13 34.64 11.04
N ASP A 553 -20.42 34.98 11.02
CA ASP A 553 -21.36 34.53 9.98
C ASP A 553 -20.93 34.94 8.56
N ASP A 554 -20.18 36.04 8.42
CA ASP A 554 -19.61 36.54 7.17
C ASP A 554 -18.36 35.77 6.69
N GLN A 555 -17.74 35.01 7.59
CA GLN A 555 -16.54 34.22 7.31
C GLN A 555 -16.85 32.74 7.02
N LEU A 556 -17.97 32.23 7.52
CA LEU A 556 -18.46 30.88 7.20
C LEU A 556 -18.60 30.72 5.68
N LYS A 557 -18.21 29.56 5.16
CA LYS A 557 -18.25 29.27 3.72
C LYS A 557 -19.31 28.26 3.37
N VAL A 558 -19.50 27.25 4.21
CA VAL A 558 -20.44 26.15 3.99
C VAL A 558 -20.97 25.61 5.32
N VAL A 559 -22.06 24.84 5.26
CA VAL A 559 -22.63 24.12 6.42
C VAL A 559 -21.58 23.33 7.22
N ASP A 560 -20.57 22.76 6.56
CA ASP A 560 -19.49 22.02 7.22
C ASP A 560 -18.79 22.85 8.31
N ASP A 561 -18.68 24.18 8.15
CA ASP A 561 -18.07 25.04 9.16
C ASP A 561 -18.87 25.05 10.47
N LEU A 562 -20.21 25.00 10.39
CA LEU A 562 -21.09 24.87 11.56
C LEU A 562 -20.85 23.51 12.23
N GLY A 563 -20.87 22.44 11.43
CA GLY A 563 -20.69 21.08 11.94
C GLY A 563 -19.32 20.88 12.60
N HIS A 564 -18.25 21.42 12.02
CA HIS A 564 -16.92 21.39 12.62
C HIS A 564 -16.83 22.19 13.91
N ARG A 565 -17.49 23.36 14.02
CA ARG A 565 -17.55 24.11 15.28
C ARG A 565 -18.27 23.32 16.38
N ILE A 566 -19.44 22.76 16.05
CA ILE A 566 -20.25 21.97 16.98
C ILE A 566 -19.46 20.74 17.45
N GLU A 567 -18.90 19.96 16.52
CA GLU A 567 -18.10 18.78 16.83
C GLU A 567 -16.87 19.15 17.68
N PHE A 568 -16.21 20.26 17.36
CA PHE A 568 -15.06 20.73 18.12
C PHE A 568 -15.44 21.09 19.57
N PHE A 569 -16.52 21.85 19.79
CA PHE A 569 -16.95 22.20 21.14
C PHE A 569 -17.41 20.99 21.96
N TYR A 570 -18.34 20.18 21.43
CA TYR A 570 -18.94 19.09 22.21
C TYR A 570 -18.06 17.83 22.28
N GLY A 571 -17.29 17.57 21.22
CA GLY A 571 -16.56 16.32 21.01
C GLY A 571 -15.05 16.38 21.25
N LEU A 572 -14.42 17.56 21.22
CA LEU A 572 -12.96 17.69 21.38
C LEU A 572 -12.55 18.63 22.52
N PHE A 573 -13.18 19.80 22.65
CA PHE A 573 -12.80 20.79 23.63
C PHE A 573 -13.05 20.28 25.07
N PRO A 574 -12.13 20.52 26.03
CA PRO A 574 -12.30 20.02 27.40
C PRO A 574 -13.60 20.52 28.02
N LYS A 575 -14.25 19.65 28.81
CA LYS A 575 -15.48 20.05 29.53
C LYS A 575 -15.18 21.19 30.50
N ARG A 576 -16.17 22.02 30.79
CA ARG A 576 -16.02 23.25 31.60
C ARG A 576 -15.12 23.10 32.83
N ASP A 577 -15.38 22.10 33.67
CA ASP A 577 -14.64 21.90 34.93
C ASP A 577 -13.19 21.48 34.70
N GLU A 578 -12.92 20.74 33.63
CA GLU A 578 -11.57 20.36 33.21
C GLU A 578 -10.85 21.57 32.63
N TYR A 579 -11.50 22.29 31.71
CA TYR A 579 -10.96 23.48 31.06
C TYR A 579 -10.56 24.55 32.08
N LEU A 580 -11.46 24.91 33.00
CA LEU A 580 -11.17 25.93 34.01
C LEU A 580 -10.06 25.51 34.97
N ARG A 581 -10.00 24.22 35.33
CA ARG A 581 -8.94 23.68 36.17
C ARG A 581 -7.59 23.74 35.45
N THR A 582 -7.53 23.29 34.20
CA THR A 582 -6.31 23.36 33.40
C THR A 582 -5.87 24.81 33.20
N VAL A 583 -6.79 25.75 32.94
CA VAL A 583 -6.46 27.18 32.86
C VAL A 583 -5.83 27.68 34.16
N ALA A 584 -6.46 27.39 35.31
CA ALA A 584 -5.93 27.79 36.61
C ALA A 584 -4.53 27.19 36.87
N GLU A 585 -4.30 25.94 36.46
CA GLU A 585 -2.99 25.28 36.57
C GLU A 585 -1.93 25.93 35.66
N VAL A 586 -2.23 26.20 34.39
CA VAL A 586 -1.25 26.78 33.45
C VAL A 586 -1.01 28.28 33.65
N SER A 587 -1.90 28.96 34.38
CA SER A 587 -1.79 30.40 34.68
C SER A 587 -1.40 30.69 36.13
N ASP A 588 -0.89 29.71 36.87
CA ASP A 588 -0.53 29.81 38.30
C ASP A 588 -1.65 30.43 39.17
N GLY A 589 -2.91 30.17 38.80
CA GLY A 589 -4.08 30.67 39.51
C GLY A 589 -4.42 32.15 39.31
N ASP A 590 -3.92 32.85 38.28
CA ASP A 590 -4.33 34.25 37.98
C ASP A 590 -5.87 34.35 37.85
N PRO A 591 -6.56 35.03 38.79
CA PRO A 591 -8.02 35.10 38.79
C PRO A 591 -8.61 35.71 37.52
N ARG A 592 -7.92 36.67 36.91
CA ARG A 592 -8.38 37.33 35.68
C ARG A 592 -8.39 36.37 34.49
N ARG A 593 -7.41 35.47 34.43
CA ARG A 593 -7.30 34.48 33.36
C ARG A 593 -8.36 33.39 33.49
N VAL A 594 -8.68 32.99 34.72
CA VAL A 594 -9.76 32.03 35.02
C VAL A 594 -11.13 32.65 34.75
N GLU A 595 -11.35 33.92 35.10
CA GLU A 595 -12.58 34.66 34.78
C GLU A 595 -12.78 34.80 33.25
N ASP A 596 -11.73 35.17 32.51
CA ASP A 596 -11.75 35.22 31.05
C ASP A 596 -12.09 33.86 30.43
N ALA A 597 -11.47 32.78 30.93
CA ALA A 597 -11.77 31.42 30.49
C ALA A 597 -13.24 31.04 30.75
N ALA A 598 -13.78 31.38 31.92
CA ALA A 598 -15.17 31.11 32.26
C ALA A 598 -16.13 31.87 31.33
N ALA A 599 -15.84 33.14 31.04
CA ALA A 599 -16.61 33.95 30.10
C ALA A 599 -16.52 33.39 28.66
N PHE A 600 -15.31 33.04 28.21
CA PHE A 600 -15.07 32.43 26.90
C PHE A 600 -15.85 31.13 26.73
N TYR A 601 -15.80 30.23 27.71
CA TYR A 601 -16.51 28.94 27.64
C TYR A 601 -18.02 29.15 27.46
N LEU A 602 -18.61 30.07 28.23
CA LEU A 602 -20.05 30.37 28.13
C LEU A 602 -20.43 30.94 26.75
N LEU A 603 -19.62 31.85 26.21
CA LEU A 603 -19.84 32.39 24.87
C LEU A 603 -19.73 31.28 23.81
N PHE A 604 -18.75 30.39 23.96
CA PHE A 604 -18.56 29.32 23.01
C PHE A 604 -19.70 28.30 23.05
N GLU A 605 -20.17 27.95 24.25
CA GLU A 605 -21.33 27.08 24.47
C GLU A 605 -22.60 27.67 23.83
N GLN A 606 -22.86 28.97 24.03
CA GLN A 606 -24.01 29.66 23.44
C GLN A 606 -23.94 29.65 21.92
N GLN A 607 -22.76 29.92 21.34
CA GLN A 607 -22.59 29.88 19.89
C GLN A 607 -22.77 28.46 19.34
N ALA A 608 -22.20 27.44 19.98
CA ALA A 608 -22.36 26.05 19.58
C ALA A 608 -23.84 25.62 19.60
N GLN A 609 -24.60 26.03 20.61
CA GLN A 609 -26.04 25.75 20.70
C GLN A 609 -26.85 26.50 19.63
N LYS A 610 -26.48 27.74 19.30
CA LYS A 610 -27.07 28.48 18.18
C LYS A 610 -26.82 27.75 16.86
N ASP A 611 -25.61 27.26 16.66
CA ASP A 611 -25.22 26.54 15.44
C ASP A 611 -25.91 25.18 15.34
N VAL A 612 -26.14 24.46 16.44
CA VAL A 612 -26.99 23.24 16.46
C VAL A 612 -28.41 23.56 15.97
N THR A 613 -28.99 24.66 16.46
CA THR A 613 -30.35 25.09 16.07
C THR A 613 -30.40 25.45 14.58
N ARG A 614 -29.41 26.22 14.10
CA ARG A 614 -29.26 26.55 12.69
C ARG A 614 -29.12 25.30 11.84
N LEU A 615 -28.19 24.40 12.19
CA LEU A 615 -27.92 23.18 11.45
C LEU A 615 -29.18 22.34 11.24
N ARG A 616 -30.01 22.17 12.28
CA ARG A 616 -31.29 21.45 12.17
C ARG A 616 -32.29 22.15 11.25
N ALA A 617 -32.34 23.48 11.26
CA ALA A 617 -33.21 24.24 10.38
C ALA A 617 -32.77 24.21 8.90
N LEU A 618 -31.49 23.94 8.65
CA LEU A 618 -30.91 23.81 7.30
C LEU A 618 -31.13 22.44 6.65
N GLN A 619 -31.67 21.46 7.37
CA GLN A 619 -31.96 20.14 6.81
C GLN A 619 -33.01 20.23 5.70
N GLN A 620 -32.77 19.56 4.58
CA GLN A 620 -33.69 19.52 3.44
C GLN A 620 -34.85 18.54 3.69
N ASP A 621 -35.94 18.66 2.92
CA ASP A 621 -37.12 17.77 3.08
C ASP A 621 -36.81 16.30 2.79
N SER A 622 -35.80 16.05 1.98
CA SER A 622 -35.27 14.71 1.72
C SER A 622 -34.50 14.12 2.90
N GLY A 623 -34.24 14.89 3.95
CA GLY A 623 -33.48 14.50 5.14
C GLY A 623 -31.98 14.77 5.05
N GLY A 624 -31.42 15.04 3.87
CA GLY A 624 -30.01 15.39 3.71
C GLY A 624 -29.72 16.87 4.00
N TRP A 625 -28.42 17.24 4.01
CA TRP A 625 -27.95 18.62 4.06
C TRP A 625 -27.26 19.02 2.76
N GLY A 626 -27.44 20.28 2.34
CA GLY A 626 -26.65 20.94 1.30
C GLY A 626 -25.46 21.71 1.87
N PHE A 627 -24.73 22.43 1.02
CA PHE A 627 -23.60 23.27 1.44
C PHE A 627 -24.02 24.68 1.87
N ASP A 628 -25.22 25.13 1.52
CA ASP A 628 -25.70 26.48 1.78
C ASP A 628 -25.99 26.78 3.26
N LEU A 629 -25.61 27.98 3.69
CA LEU A 629 -25.69 28.42 5.09
C LEU A 629 -27.08 28.94 5.52
N GLY A 630 -28.04 28.97 4.60
CA GLY A 630 -29.36 29.54 4.74
C GLY A 630 -29.37 31.04 4.93
N LEU A 631 -30.59 31.60 4.96
CA LEU A 631 -30.85 33.00 5.24
C LEU A 631 -31.48 33.14 6.62
N THR A 632 -31.21 34.26 7.31
CA THR A 632 -31.87 34.58 8.58
C THR A 632 -32.99 35.59 8.34
N GLU A 633 -34.16 35.32 8.89
CA GLU A 633 -35.26 36.29 9.01
C GLU A 633 -35.60 36.47 10.49
N GLY A 634 -35.02 37.49 11.12
CA GLY A 634 -35.02 37.61 12.59
C GLY A 634 -34.17 36.50 13.22
N ASP A 635 -34.72 35.82 14.23
CA ASP A 635 -34.06 34.69 14.94
C ASP A 635 -34.33 33.31 14.28
N VAL A 636 -35.02 33.29 13.13
CA VAL A 636 -35.39 32.05 12.44
C VAL A 636 -34.51 31.86 11.20
N TRP A 637 -33.84 30.71 11.13
CA TRP A 637 -33.08 30.29 9.97
C TRP A 637 -34.00 29.66 8.93
N LYS A 638 -33.90 30.12 7.69
CA LYS A 638 -34.55 29.54 6.52
C LYS A 638 -33.51 28.89 5.63
N ARG A 639 -33.68 27.60 5.37
CA ARG A 639 -32.88 26.90 4.37
C ARG A 639 -33.18 27.43 2.97
N LEU A 640 -32.18 27.45 2.12
CA LEU A 640 -32.39 27.56 0.68
C LEU A 640 -32.68 26.16 0.12
N ASP A 641 -33.45 26.14 -0.96
CA ASP A 641 -33.67 24.91 -1.72
C ASP A 641 -32.39 24.58 -2.49
N GLU A 642 -31.66 23.58 -1.99
CA GLU A 642 -30.43 23.06 -2.57
C GLU A 642 -30.50 21.53 -2.51
N GLU A 643 -29.96 20.86 -3.53
CA GLU A 643 -29.83 19.42 -3.48
C GLU A 643 -28.83 19.01 -2.38
N PRO A 644 -29.17 18.02 -1.54
CA PRO A 644 -28.24 17.55 -0.54
C PRO A 644 -27.01 16.85 -1.13
N ASP A 645 -25.95 16.81 -0.32
CA ASP A 645 -24.68 16.13 -0.59
C ASP A 645 -24.24 15.29 0.63
N ALA A 646 -23.50 14.21 0.38
CA ALA A 646 -23.03 13.30 1.42
C ALA A 646 -22.04 13.93 2.40
N ALA A 647 -21.22 14.90 1.99
CA ALA A 647 -20.25 15.55 2.87
C ALA A 647 -20.94 16.38 3.96
N PRO A 648 -21.75 17.41 3.63
CA PRO A 648 -22.46 18.18 4.64
C PRO A 648 -23.43 17.32 5.43
N THR A 649 -24.04 16.29 4.83
CA THR A 649 -24.88 15.33 5.57
C THR A 649 -24.07 14.56 6.61
N GLY A 650 -22.93 13.98 6.24
CA GLY A 650 -22.05 13.27 7.17
C GLY A 650 -21.48 14.15 8.28
N VAL A 651 -21.01 15.35 7.95
CA VAL A 651 -20.50 16.34 8.92
C VAL A 651 -21.61 16.79 9.88
N SER A 652 -22.82 17.01 9.38
CA SER A 652 -23.98 17.38 10.21
C SER A 652 -24.36 16.27 11.19
N LEU A 653 -24.38 15.01 10.73
CA LEU A 653 -24.65 13.86 11.59
C LEU A 653 -23.58 13.67 12.67
N ILE A 654 -22.30 13.88 12.34
CA ILE A 654 -21.20 13.86 13.33
C ILE A 654 -21.40 14.95 14.38
N ALA A 655 -21.77 16.16 13.95
CA ALA A 655 -22.02 17.29 14.84
C ALA A 655 -23.21 17.04 15.77
N LEU A 656 -24.34 16.56 15.23
CA LEU A 656 -25.52 16.23 16.02
C LEU A 656 -25.24 15.09 17.01
N HIS A 657 -24.52 14.05 16.58
CA HIS A 657 -24.10 12.99 17.49
C HIS A 657 -23.22 13.52 18.63
N ALA A 658 -22.25 14.40 18.33
CA ALA A 658 -21.41 15.03 19.35
C ALA A 658 -22.22 15.88 20.34
N ALA A 659 -23.27 16.56 19.87
CA ALA A 659 -24.21 17.32 20.70
C ALA A 659 -25.21 16.44 21.48
N GLY A 660 -25.15 15.11 21.36
CA GLY A 660 -25.94 14.15 22.13
C GLY A 660 -27.21 13.63 21.45
N PHE A 661 -27.42 13.91 20.16
CA PHE A 661 -28.56 13.37 19.42
C PHE A 661 -28.28 11.94 18.93
N GLY A 662 -29.21 11.03 19.21
CA GLY A 662 -29.14 9.61 18.80
C GLY A 662 -29.85 9.32 17.48
N PRO A 663 -29.82 8.06 17.00
CA PRO A 663 -30.42 7.65 15.73
C PRO A 663 -31.95 7.81 15.67
N ASP A 664 -32.62 7.87 16.83
CA ASP A 664 -34.08 8.07 16.90
C ASP A 664 -34.50 9.54 16.79
N ASP A 665 -33.56 10.50 16.84
CA ASP A 665 -33.87 11.91 16.60
C ASP A 665 -34.33 12.09 15.14
N PRO A 666 -35.45 12.78 14.87
CA PRO A 666 -35.99 12.89 13.51
C PRO A 666 -35.01 13.47 12.48
N ALA A 667 -34.17 14.43 12.88
CA ALA A 667 -33.20 15.03 11.97
C ALA A 667 -32.05 14.04 11.70
N VAL A 668 -31.55 13.38 12.74
CA VAL A 668 -30.52 12.33 12.58
C VAL A 668 -31.04 11.19 11.70
N LYS A 669 -32.25 10.69 11.97
CA LYS A 669 -32.87 9.63 11.17
C LYS A 669 -33.01 10.03 9.71
N GLY A 670 -33.50 11.24 9.41
CA GLY A 670 -33.63 11.75 8.05
C GLY A 670 -32.28 11.78 7.31
N GLY A 671 -31.21 12.21 7.97
CA GLY A 671 -29.87 12.20 7.39
C GLY A 671 -29.32 10.80 7.14
N VAL A 672 -29.57 9.87 8.07
CA VAL A 672 -29.20 8.47 7.92
C VAL A 672 -29.94 7.85 6.74
N ASP A 673 -31.26 7.97 6.69
CA ASP A 673 -32.08 7.44 5.61
C ASP A 673 -31.63 7.99 4.25
N TRP A 674 -31.30 9.29 4.19
CA TRP A 674 -30.77 9.92 2.99
C TRP A 674 -29.41 9.33 2.57
N LEU A 675 -28.45 9.16 3.49
CA LEU A 675 -27.16 8.54 3.17
C LEU A 675 -27.34 7.11 2.66
N LEU A 676 -28.18 6.31 3.32
CA LEU A 676 -28.42 4.92 2.91
C LEU A 676 -29.02 4.83 1.50
N ALA A 677 -29.95 5.71 1.17
CA ALA A 677 -30.56 5.78 -0.17
C ALA A 677 -29.61 6.27 -1.27
N ASN A 678 -28.53 6.98 -0.92
CA ASN A 678 -27.59 7.60 -1.87
C ASN A 678 -26.18 6.96 -1.85
N GLN A 679 -26.07 5.72 -1.37
CA GLN A 679 -24.82 4.95 -1.47
C GLN A 679 -24.66 4.35 -2.88
N PHE A 680 -23.49 4.52 -3.49
CA PHE A 680 -23.12 3.82 -4.72
C PHE A 680 -23.00 2.32 -4.46
N GLU A 681 -23.24 1.52 -5.49
CA GLU A 681 -23.30 0.05 -5.38
C GLU A 681 -22.07 -0.59 -4.72
N TYR A 682 -20.89 0.00 -4.93
CA TYR A 682 -19.59 -0.44 -4.40
C TYR A 682 -19.22 0.17 -3.04
N GLY A 683 -20.08 1.01 -2.44
CA GLY A 683 -19.96 1.48 -1.06
C GLY A 683 -19.56 2.94 -0.89
N LEU A 684 -19.33 3.69 -1.98
CA LEU A 684 -18.99 5.11 -1.95
C LEU A 684 -20.22 5.99 -1.65
N TRP A 685 -20.04 7.03 -0.83
CA TRP A 685 -20.92 8.19 -0.78
C TRP A 685 -20.22 9.39 -1.41
N ASN A 686 -20.77 9.89 -2.52
CA ASN A 686 -20.25 11.07 -3.20
C ASN A 686 -21.31 11.75 -4.06
N LYS A 687 -21.15 13.05 -4.31
CA LYS A 687 -21.90 13.76 -5.35
C LYS A 687 -21.05 14.89 -5.93
N ALA A 688 -20.66 15.88 -5.12
CA ALA A 688 -19.91 17.05 -5.61
C ALA A 688 -18.39 16.86 -5.74
N ALA A 689 -17.77 15.99 -4.92
CA ALA A 689 -16.32 15.88 -4.87
C ALA A 689 -15.75 15.07 -6.03
N GLN A 690 -14.53 15.40 -6.48
CA GLN A 690 -13.92 14.76 -7.66
C GLN A 690 -13.60 13.27 -7.46
N THR A 691 -13.18 12.86 -6.25
CA THR A 691 -12.89 11.45 -5.89
C THR A 691 -13.90 10.88 -4.90
N GLY A 692 -14.51 11.72 -4.06
CA GLY A 692 -15.40 11.28 -2.99
C GLY A 692 -14.70 10.67 -1.77
N PHE A 693 -13.38 10.50 -1.74
CA PHE A 693 -12.71 9.79 -0.62
C PHE A 693 -12.91 10.46 0.75
N VAL A 694 -12.87 11.80 0.80
CA VAL A 694 -13.11 12.57 2.03
C VAL A 694 -14.59 12.58 2.40
N THR A 695 -15.46 12.74 1.41
CA THR A 695 -16.92 12.65 1.54
C THR A 695 -17.33 11.32 2.16
N ASN A 696 -16.81 10.23 1.59
CA ASN A 696 -17.04 8.87 2.05
C ASN A 696 -16.53 8.67 3.49
N ALA A 697 -15.35 9.20 3.80
CA ALA A 697 -14.81 9.19 5.16
C ALA A 697 -15.71 9.90 6.18
N TYR A 698 -16.36 11.01 5.83
CA TYR A 698 -17.35 11.65 6.71
C TYR A 698 -18.59 10.78 6.92
N ALA A 699 -19.11 10.15 5.86
CA ALA A 699 -20.27 9.27 5.96
C ALA A 699 -19.97 8.00 6.79
N ILE A 700 -18.84 7.33 6.56
CA ILE A 700 -18.35 6.18 7.38
C ILE A 700 -18.28 6.60 8.84
N ARG A 701 -17.68 7.75 9.12
CA ARG A 701 -17.47 8.27 10.47
C ARG A 701 -18.77 8.64 11.18
N ALA A 702 -19.74 9.19 10.46
CA ALA A 702 -21.07 9.48 10.98
C ALA A 702 -21.84 8.20 11.32
N LEU A 703 -21.99 7.32 10.33
CA LEU A 703 -22.81 6.12 10.46
C LEU A 703 -22.20 5.10 11.43
N SER A 704 -20.87 4.96 11.49
CA SER A 704 -20.25 4.04 12.45
C SER A 704 -20.44 4.44 13.91
N LYS A 705 -20.51 5.74 14.21
CA LYS A 705 -20.83 6.24 15.56
C LYS A 705 -22.28 5.99 15.95
N LEU A 706 -23.20 6.18 15.01
CA LEU A 706 -24.64 5.98 15.22
C LEU A 706 -25.02 4.49 15.25
N PHE A 707 -24.32 3.67 14.46
CA PHE A 707 -24.55 2.24 14.30
C PHE A 707 -23.25 1.45 14.48
N PRO A 708 -22.82 1.20 15.73
CA PRO A 708 -21.64 0.40 16.00
C PRO A 708 -21.73 -1.01 15.40
N GLY A 709 -20.61 -1.53 14.92
CA GLY A 709 -20.45 -2.87 14.40
C GLY A 709 -20.66 -3.94 15.47
N THR A 710 -20.97 -5.15 15.03
CA THR A 710 -21.33 -6.28 15.91
C THR A 710 -20.21 -7.32 16.04
N ALA A 711 -18.98 -6.95 15.66
CA ALA A 711 -17.86 -7.88 15.64
C ALA A 711 -17.59 -8.43 17.05
N ARG A 712 -17.64 -9.77 17.18
CA ARG A 712 -17.41 -10.47 18.45
C ARG A 712 -15.91 -10.69 18.68
N PRO A 713 -15.45 -10.74 19.94
CA PRO A 713 -14.09 -11.17 20.25
C PRO A 713 -13.76 -12.50 19.56
N TYR A 714 -12.54 -12.62 19.05
CA TYR A 714 -12.05 -13.86 18.45
C TYR A 714 -11.91 -14.95 19.51
N ALA A 715 -12.47 -16.13 19.24
CA ALA A 715 -12.31 -17.30 20.09
C ALA A 715 -11.06 -18.07 19.67
N ARG A 716 -10.09 -18.24 20.57
CA ARG A 716 -8.81 -18.92 20.29
C ARG A 716 -8.98 -20.30 19.65
N ALA A 717 -9.93 -21.10 20.15
CA ALA A 717 -10.24 -22.43 19.64
C ALA A 717 -10.62 -22.49 18.15
N ALA A 718 -11.01 -21.36 17.53
CA ALA A 718 -11.27 -21.29 16.09
C ALA A 718 -9.99 -21.36 15.24
N PHE A 719 -8.83 -21.10 15.83
CA PHE A 719 -7.54 -20.98 15.15
C PHE A 719 -6.53 -22.07 15.54
N GLU A 720 -6.88 -22.91 16.51
CA GLU A 720 -6.07 -24.07 16.89
C GLU A 720 -6.04 -25.09 15.74
N PRO A 721 -4.88 -25.73 15.47
CA PRO A 721 -4.78 -26.80 14.47
C PRO A 721 -5.79 -27.91 14.70
N LYS A 722 -6.41 -28.39 13.63
CA LYS A 722 -7.35 -29.52 13.70
C LYS A 722 -6.72 -30.77 13.09
N ALA A 723 -7.07 -31.93 13.64
CA ALA A 723 -6.57 -33.20 13.14
C ALA A 723 -7.09 -33.46 11.71
N GLY A 724 -6.16 -33.78 10.80
CA GLY A 724 -6.50 -34.11 9.41
C GLY A 724 -6.79 -32.90 8.50
N GLU A 725 -6.45 -31.67 8.91
CA GLU A 725 -6.49 -30.51 8.01
C GLU A 725 -5.57 -30.74 6.81
N SER A 726 -6.09 -30.48 5.62
CA SER A 726 -5.26 -30.34 4.41
C SER A 726 -4.36 -29.08 4.50
N ALA A 727 -3.36 -28.99 3.63
CA ALA A 727 -2.49 -27.82 3.55
C ALA A 727 -3.27 -26.53 3.27
N VAL A 728 -4.27 -26.57 2.38
CA VAL A 728 -5.11 -25.41 2.04
C VAL A 728 -6.05 -25.02 3.19
N GLU A 729 -6.58 -25.98 3.95
CA GLU A 729 -7.38 -25.69 5.15
C GLU A 729 -6.52 -25.08 6.27
N THR A 730 -5.30 -25.59 6.45
CA THR A 730 -4.30 -25.02 7.36
C THR A 730 -3.99 -23.57 6.97
N LEU A 731 -3.75 -23.33 5.68
CA LEU A 731 -3.50 -22.00 5.14
C LEU A 731 -4.68 -21.04 5.36
N ALA A 732 -5.91 -21.48 5.08
CA ALA A 732 -7.11 -20.69 5.33
C ALA A 732 -7.26 -20.32 6.82
N ARG A 733 -6.98 -21.26 7.73
CA ARG A 733 -6.99 -21.02 9.18
C ARG A 733 -5.90 -20.02 9.61
N VAL A 734 -4.67 -20.16 9.11
CA VAL A 734 -3.55 -19.27 9.45
C VAL A 734 -3.77 -17.86 8.88
N ARG A 735 -4.28 -17.72 7.66
CA ARG A 735 -4.67 -16.42 7.10
C ARG A 735 -5.83 -15.78 7.88
N ALA A 736 -6.80 -16.56 8.33
CA ALA A 736 -7.85 -16.05 9.22
C ALA A 736 -7.28 -15.60 10.58
N LEU A 737 -6.33 -16.36 11.14
CA LEU A 737 -5.62 -16.00 12.37
C LEU A 737 -4.83 -14.69 12.20
N GLN A 738 -4.22 -14.45 11.03
CA GLN A 738 -3.49 -13.23 10.71
C GLN A 738 -4.36 -11.97 10.85
N ALA A 739 -5.63 -12.08 10.46
CA ALA A 739 -6.59 -10.98 10.55
C ALA A 739 -7.02 -10.63 11.99
N THR A 740 -6.66 -11.46 12.97
CA THR A 740 -6.99 -11.18 14.37
C THR A 740 -6.11 -10.09 14.98
N GLY A 741 -4.84 -10.02 14.58
CA GLY A 741 -3.83 -9.13 15.18
C GLY A 741 -3.58 -9.37 16.68
N ARG A 742 -4.01 -10.50 17.23
CA ARG A 742 -4.02 -10.77 18.68
C ARG A 742 -2.69 -11.28 19.18
N ALA A 743 -2.04 -10.50 20.05
CA ALA A 743 -0.76 -10.83 20.69
C ALA A 743 -0.81 -12.16 21.46
N ASP A 744 -1.91 -12.44 22.16
CA ASP A 744 -2.09 -13.68 22.92
C ASP A 744 -2.26 -14.93 22.04
N PHE A 745 -2.30 -14.81 20.71
CA PHE A 745 -2.29 -15.94 19.76
C PHE A 745 -0.94 -16.10 19.05
N ALA A 746 0.11 -15.41 19.51
CA ALA A 746 1.44 -15.42 18.88
C ALA A 746 2.05 -16.81 18.76
N ASP A 747 1.81 -17.69 19.73
CA ASP A 747 2.33 -19.07 19.73
C ASP A 747 1.76 -19.89 18.57
N LEU A 748 0.48 -19.73 18.23
CA LEU A 748 -0.13 -20.39 17.07
C LEU A 748 0.52 -19.92 15.75
N MET A 749 0.95 -18.67 15.69
CA MET A 749 1.68 -18.13 14.53
C MET A 749 3.12 -18.64 14.47
N ILE A 750 3.80 -18.75 15.61
CA ILE A 750 5.15 -19.32 15.68
C ILE A 750 5.12 -20.80 15.24
N ASP A 751 4.14 -21.57 15.70
CA ASP A 751 3.96 -22.97 15.28
C ASP A 751 3.70 -23.07 13.76
N ALA A 752 2.87 -22.18 13.21
CA ALA A 752 2.60 -22.14 11.77
C ALA A 752 3.84 -21.73 10.94
N ALA A 753 4.74 -20.91 11.49
CA ALA A 753 5.98 -20.53 10.83
C ALA A 753 6.96 -21.70 10.64
N ALA A 754 6.76 -22.82 11.36
CA ALA A 754 7.53 -24.06 11.21
C ALA A 754 6.91 -25.05 10.20
N SER A 755 5.85 -24.67 9.49
CA SER A 755 5.18 -25.51 8.49
C SER A 755 6.10 -25.86 7.31
N ASP A 756 6.00 -27.09 6.80
CA ASP A 756 6.65 -27.50 5.55
C ASP A 756 6.07 -26.76 4.32
N ASP A 757 4.81 -26.33 4.40
CA ASP A 757 4.15 -25.55 3.35
C ASP A 757 4.58 -24.07 3.39
N PRO A 758 5.18 -23.54 2.30
CA PRO A 758 5.68 -22.17 2.26
C PRO A 758 4.58 -21.11 2.34
N GLU A 759 3.37 -21.36 1.83
CA GLU A 759 2.29 -20.37 1.94
C GLU A 759 1.80 -20.27 3.39
N VAL A 760 1.77 -21.39 4.12
CA VAL A 760 1.47 -21.37 5.55
C VAL A 760 2.53 -20.56 6.32
N ARG A 761 3.83 -20.77 6.02
CA ARG A 761 4.92 -19.98 6.64
C ARG A 761 4.78 -18.50 6.31
N ARG A 762 4.53 -18.15 5.05
CA ARG A 762 4.35 -16.77 4.60
C ARG A 762 3.26 -16.05 5.40
N TYR A 763 2.08 -16.65 5.51
CA TYR A 763 0.99 -16.04 6.27
C TYR A 763 1.23 -16.04 7.78
N ALA A 764 2.00 -17.00 8.31
CA ALA A 764 2.45 -16.98 9.69
C ALA A 764 3.33 -15.75 9.97
N TYR A 765 4.32 -15.48 9.11
CA TYR A 765 5.18 -14.29 9.23
C TYR A 765 4.41 -12.97 9.06
N LEU A 766 3.47 -12.89 8.10
CA LEU A 766 2.56 -11.75 7.98
C LEU A 766 1.66 -11.59 9.22
N GLY A 767 1.36 -12.68 9.92
CA GLY A 767 0.66 -12.69 11.20
C GLY A 767 1.50 -12.07 12.31
N LEU A 768 2.71 -12.59 12.50
CA LEU A 768 3.70 -12.12 13.48
C LEU A 768 4.01 -10.62 13.33
N ALA A 769 4.02 -10.13 12.10
CA ALA A 769 4.20 -8.71 11.77
C ALA A 769 3.08 -7.80 12.28
N GLY A 770 1.84 -8.30 12.29
CA GLY A 770 0.65 -7.55 12.70
C GLY A 770 0.37 -7.60 14.19
N LEU A 771 1.14 -8.38 14.95
CA LEU A 771 1.07 -8.36 16.40
C LEU A 771 1.54 -6.99 16.87
N THR A 772 0.69 -6.28 17.60
CA THR A 772 1.06 -5.03 18.28
C THR A 772 1.97 -5.38 19.45
N VAL A 773 3.26 -5.63 19.17
CA VAL A 773 4.25 -5.99 20.18
C VAL A 773 4.90 -4.72 20.69
N ALA A 774 4.17 -3.95 21.47
CA ALA A 774 4.66 -2.63 21.81
C ALA A 774 5.25 -2.62 23.22
N ARG A 775 6.58 -2.56 23.28
CA ARG A 775 7.45 -2.24 24.44
C ARG A 775 7.52 -3.23 25.61
N LYS A 776 8.67 -3.23 26.30
CA LYS A 776 8.93 -3.97 27.55
C LYS A 776 7.91 -3.72 28.66
N ASP A 777 7.23 -2.58 28.66
CA ASP A 777 6.26 -2.17 29.67
C ASP A 777 4.81 -2.61 29.37
N ASP A 778 4.57 -3.34 28.27
CA ASP A 778 3.24 -3.84 27.91
C ASP A 778 3.00 -5.26 28.44
N PRO A 779 1.92 -5.47 29.21
CA PRO A 779 1.55 -6.77 29.78
C PRO A 779 0.96 -7.78 28.77
N GLU A 780 0.61 -7.39 27.54
CA GLU A 780 -0.08 -8.29 26.59
C GLU A 780 0.79 -9.45 26.08
N LEU A 781 2.12 -9.28 26.07
CA LEU A 781 3.08 -10.32 25.71
C LEU A 781 4.20 -10.38 26.74
N SER A 782 4.64 -11.58 27.13
CA SER A 782 5.83 -11.70 27.98
C SER A 782 7.10 -11.33 27.20
N ASP A 783 8.13 -10.83 27.88
CA ASP A 783 9.43 -10.55 27.25
C ASP A 783 9.99 -11.78 26.52
N ALA A 784 9.78 -12.98 27.08
CA ALA A 784 10.19 -14.24 26.46
C ALA A 784 9.49 -14.48 25.11
N MET A 785 8.17 -14.27 25.05
CA MET A 785 7.42 -14.42 23.81
C MET A 785 7.81 -13.33 22.79
N ARG A 786 8.14 -12.11 23.24
CA ARG A 786 8.61 -11.03 22.33
C ARG A 786 9.90 -11.43 21.64
N THR A 787 10.86 -11.91 22.43
CA THR A 787 12.13 -12.44 21.91
C THR A 787 11.88 -13.60 20.96
N GLN A 788 10.97 -14.51 21.29
CA GLN A 788 10.65 -15.65 20.42
C GLN A 788 10.03 -15.22 19.09
N VAL A 789 9.13 -14.22 19.07
CA VAL A 789 8.57 -13.65 17.84
C VAL A 789 9.67 -13.06 16.96
N VAL A 790 10.56 -12.25 17.53
CA VAL A 790 11.69 -11.66 16.78
C VAL A 790 12.62 -12.75 16.26
N GLN A 791 12.99 -13.73 17.08
CA GLN A 791 13.84 -14.86 16.66
C GLN A 791 13.20 -15.66 15.53
N THR A 792 11.88 -15.86 15.57
CA THR A 792 11.13 -16.55 14.52
C THR A 792 11.20 -15.76 13.22
N LEU A 793 10.96 -14.44 13.24
CA LEU A 793 11.11 -13.57 12.07
C LEU A 793 12.55 -13.60 11.52
N ILE A 794 13.56 -13.57 12.38
CA ILE A 794 14.98 -13.65 12.00
C ILE A 794 15.27 -14.98 11.29
N ALA A 795 14.72 -16.11 11.78
CA ALA A 795 14.88 -17.40 11.13
C ALA A 795 14.30 -17.44 9.70
N GLY A 796 13.20 -16.71 9.46
CA GLY A 796 12.57 -16.61 8.14
C GLY A 796 13.36 -15.78 7.12
N LEU A 797 14.36 -14.99 7.55
CA LEU A 797 15.15 -14.14 6.65
C LEU A 797 16.01 -14.93 5.66
N GLY A 798 16.37 -16.17 6.01
CA GLY A 798 17.14 -17.09 5.18
C GLY A 798 16.30 -18.15 4.47
N ASP A 799 14.96 -18.09 4.53
CA ASP A 799 14.08 -19.11 3.94
C ASP A 799 14.37 -19.30 2.43
N GLY A 800 14.30 -20.55 1.94
CA GLY A 800 14.55 -20.87 0.54
C GLY A 800 13.56 -20.22 -0.43
N VAL A 801 12.37 -19.85 0.05
CA VAL A 801 11.27 -19.29 -0.75
C VAL A 801 11.18 -17.77 -0.57
N LYS A 802 11.32 -16.99 -1.65
CA LYS A 802 11.34 -15.51 -1.58
C LYS A 802 10.07 -14.89 -1.00
N GLY A 803 8.88 -15.44 -1.27
CA GLY A 803 7.62 -14.95 -0.68
C GLY A 803 7.59 -15.09 0.85
N VAL A 804 8.28 -16.09 1.40
CA VAL A 804 8.44 -16.28 2.85
C VAL A 804 9.44 -15.28 3.41
N ARG A 805 10.59 -15.09 2.74
CA ARG A 805 11.58 -14.06 3.10
C ARG A 805 10.96 -12.67 3.11
N GLU A 806 10.11 -12.35 2.12
CA GLU A 806 9.37 -11.10 2.05
C GLU A 806 8.48 -10.87 3.27
N ALA A 807 7.65 -11.85 3.61
CA ALA A 807 6.82 -11.77 4.80
C ALA A 807 7.66 -11.60 6.08
N ALA A 808 8.81 -12.29 6.17
CA ALA A 808 9.71 -12.22 7.31
C ALA A 808 10.41 -10.85 7.45
N PHE A 809 11.02 -10.31 6.39
CA PHE A 809 11.68 -9.01 6.47
C PHE A 809 10.68 -7.87 6.62
N TRP A 810 9.49 -7.97 5.99
CA TRP A 810 8.42 -6.99 6.15
C TRP A 810 7.91 -7.01 7.59
N GLY A 811 7.78 -8.21 8.17
CA GLY A 811 7.42 -8.40 9.55
C GLY A 811 8.44 -7.85 10.53
N LEU A 812 9.72 -8.20 10.36
CA LEU A 812 10.81 -7.67 11.17
C LEU A 812 10.82 -6.13 11.15
N ARG A 813 10.63 -5.52 9.98
CA ARG A 813 10.49 -4.06 9.86
C ARG A 813 9.39 -3.49 10.76
N GLN A 814 8.23 -4.14 10.87
CA GLN A 814 7.15 -3.66 11.76
C GLN A 814 7.55 -3.67 13.24
N HIS A 815 8.44 -4.59 13.66
CA HIS A 815 8.97 -4.67 15.03
C HIS A 815 10.12 -3.69 15.27
N LEU A 816 10.99 -3.47 14.27
CA LEU A 816 12.02 -2.44 14.33
C LEU A 816 11.40 -1.04 14.48
N LEU A 817 10.27 -0.79 13.81
CA LEU A 817 9.48 0.44 13.98
C LEU A 817 8.90 0.59 15.40
N ASP A 818 8.67 -0.53 16.09
CA ASP A 818 8.35 -0.59 17.52
C ASP A 818 9.58 -0.51 18.44
N ASP A 819 10.76 -0.26 17.85
CA ASP A 819 12.05 -0.21 18.54
C ASP A 819 12.42 -1.54 19.23
N ALA A 820 12.09 -2.67 18.59
CA ALA A 820 12.38 -4.02 19.06
C ALA A 820 13.15 -4.85 18.01
N GLY A 821 14.06 -5.69 18.47
CA GLY A 821 14.81 -6.63 17.62
C GLY A 821 16.11 -6.10 17.00
N TRP A 822 16.58 -4.90 17.40
CA TRP A 822 17.84 -4.34 16.89
C TRP A 822 19.07 -5.22 17.17
N PRO A 823 19.31 -5.74 18.39
CA PRO A 823 20.45 -6.62 18.63
C PRO A 823 20.41 -7.90 17.80
N GLU A 824 19.22 -8.49 17.67
CA GLU A 824 18.99 -9.70 16.86
C GLU A 824 19.23 -9.43 15.37
N LEU A 825 18.79 -8.27 14.84
CA LEU A 825 19.07 -7.85 13.47
C LEU A 825 20.57 -7.67 13.22
N LEU A 826 21.28 -6.98 14.13
CA LEU A 826 22.73 -6.77 14.02
C LEU A 826 23.49 -8.11 14.03
N ALA A 827 23.08 -9.04 14.90
CA ALA A 827 23.65 -10.38 14.97
C ALA A 827 23.35 -11.21 13.71
N ALA A 828 22.13 -11.14 13.19
CA ALA A 828 21.73 -11.80 11.95
C ALA A 828 22.52 -11.29 10.75
N TYR A 829 22.80 -9.98 10.66
CA TYR A 829 23.68 -9.44 9.62
C TYR A 829 25.13 -9.94 9.77
N ALA A 830 25.65 -9.97 10.99
CA ALA A 830 27.05 -10.33 11.23
C ALA A 830 27.36 -11.82 11.00
N SER A 831 26.37 -12.70 11.17
CA SER A 831 26.56 -14.16 11.16
C SER A 831 25.72 -14.91 10.13
N GLY A 832 24.72 -14.25 9.54
CA GLY A 832 23.81 -14.86 8.58
C GLY A 832 24.45 -15.14 7.22
N ASP A 833 23.83 -16.08 6.51
CA ASP A 833 24.16 -16.36 5.12
C ASP A 833 23.78 -15.19 4.18
N ALA A 834 24.08 -15.33 2.89
CA ALA A 834 23.86 -14.27 1.91
C ALA A 834 22.39 -13.82 1.84
N ARG A 835 21.45 -14.77 1.91
CA ARG A 835 20.00 -14.49 1.91
C ARG A 835 19.60 -13.72 3.16
N THR A 836 20.04 -14.18 4.33
CA THR A 836 19.76 -13.52 5.62
C THR A 836 20.27 -12.09 5.62
N ARG A 837 21.52 -11.85 5.18
CA ARG A 837 22.07 -10.48 5.11
C ARG A 837 21.30 -9.60 4.13
N GLN A 838 20.88 -10.14 2.98
CA GLN A 838 20.04 -9.40 2.02
C GLN A 838 18.70 -9.02 2.66
N SER A 839 18.00 -9.98 3.26
CA SER A 839 16.71 -9.77 3.92
C SER A 839 16.81 -8.81 5.11
N VAL A 840 17.91 -8.82 5.87
CA VAL A 840 18.17 -7.81 6.92
C VAL A 840 18.16 -6.40 6.31
N VAL A 841 18.88 -6.19 5.22
CA VAL A 841 18.94 -4.86 4.59
C VAL A 841 17.61 -4.49 3.93
N GLN A 842 16.84 -5.46 3.40
CA GLN A 842 15.46 -5.26 2.94
C GLN A 842 14.53 -4.81 4.08
N ALA A 843 14.66 -5.36 5.29
CA ALA A 843 13.90 -4.91 6.46
C ALA A 843 14.19 -3.43 6.78
N LEU A 844 15.42 -2.96 6.52
CA LEU A 844 15.84 -1.57 6.74
C LEU A 844 15.39 -0.60 5.62
N VAL A 845 14.73 -1.06 4.56
CA VAL A 845 14.11 -0.20 3.54
C VAL A 845 12.83 0.43 4.10
N THR A 846 13.01 1.38 5.02
CA THR A 846 11.94 2.10 5.71
C THR A 846 12.44 3.49 6.09
N ARG A 847 11.53 4.43 6.33
CA ARG A 847 11.86 5.72 6.96
C ARG A 847 11.38 5.69 8.41
N ALA A 848 12.32 5.90 9.34
CA ALA A 848 12.04 5.98 10.76
C ALA A 848 13.03 6.94 11.47
N ASP A 849 12.60 7.47 12.61
CA ASP A 849 13.30 8.53 13.33
C ASP A 849 14.00 7.96 14.58
N LEU A 850 15.33 8.02 14.58
CA LEU A 850 16.19 7.63 15.70
C LEU A 850 16.58 8.82 16.59
N SER A 851 16.26 10.05 16.20
CA SER A 851 16.56 11.24 17.00
C SER A 851 15.62 11.43 18.20
N GLY A 852 14.51 10.71 18.21
CA GLY A 852 13.57 10.71 19.33
C GLY A 852 14.18 10.13 20.62
N PRO A 853 13.75 10.58 21.80
CA PRO A 853 14.34 10.20 23.10
C PRO A 853 14.10 8.73 23.51
N ARG A 854 13.58 7.89 22.61
CA ARG A 854 13.14 6.52 22.88
C ARG A 854 13.72 5.49 21.91
N ALA A 855 14.59 5.87 20.99
CA ALA A 855 15.23 4.91 20.09
C ALA A 855 16.36 4.18 20.83
N SER A 856 16.32 2.85 20.84
CA SER A 856 17.37 2.00 21.41
C SER A 856 18.54 1.78 20.46
N MET A 857 18.30 1.93 19.15
CA MET A 857 19.32 1.85 18.10
C MET A 857 20.20 3.09 18.09
N ALA A 858 21.51 2.91 18.28
CA ALA A 858 22.47 3.99 18.11
C ALA A 858 22.63 4.33 16.61
N PRO A 859 22.54 5.62 16.20
CA PRO A 859 22.71 6.01 14.80
C PRO A 859 24.03 5.52 14.20
N ASP A 860 25.14 5.61 14.95
CA ASP A 860 26.46 5.14 14.52
C ASP A 860 26.48 3.65 14.17
N ASP A 861 25.76 2.81 14.91
CA ASP A 861 25.75 1.37 14.68
C ASP A 861 24.94 1.03 13.42
N LEU A 862 23.82 1.72 13.20
CA LEU A 862 23.07 1.61 11.95
C LEU A 862 23.91 2.08 10.75
N ALA A 863 24.58 3.22 10.88
CA ALA A 863 25.41 3.77 9.81
C ALA A 863 26.58 2.84 9.47
N LYS A 864 27.24 2.23 10.47
CA LYS A 864 28.29 1.23 10.27
C LYS A 864 27.77 -0.04 9.62
N LEU A 865 26.58 -0.54 10.01
CA LEU A 865 25.97 -1.70 9.35
C LEU A 865 25.74 -1.41 7.87
N LEU A 866 25.09 -0.28 7.56
CA LEU A 866 24.75 0.08 6.19
C LEU A 866 26.00 0.32 5.35
N ALA A 867 27.02 1.01 5.87
CA ALA A 867 28.30 1.20 5.19
C ALA A 867 28.99 -0.14 4.89
N ARG A 868 29.02 -1.07 5.86
CA ARG A 868 29.53 -2.44 5.63
C ARG A 868 28.72 -3.21 4.59
N ALA A 869 27.40 -3.03 4.58
CA ALA A 869 26.51 -3.68 3.62
C ALA A 869 26.73 -3.20 2.18
N MET A 870 27.13 -1.93 2.00
CA MET A 870 27.53 -1.42 0.68
C MET A 870 28.81 -2.11 0.15
N GLU A 871 29.63 -2.68 1.05
CA GLU A 871 30.85 -3.40 0.69
C GLU A 871 30.70 -4.93 0.64
N ASP A 872 29.51 -5.48 0.94
CA ASP A 872 29.29 -6.92 1.07
C ASP A 872 29.63 -7.66 -0.23
N ALA A 873 30.11 -8.91 -0.12
CA ALA A 873 30.39 -9.76 -1.26
C ALA A 873 29.14 -10.04 -2.11
N HIS A 874 27.97 -10.16 -1.46
CA HIS A 874 26.71 -10.44 -2.13
C HIS A 874 26.14 -9.17 -2.81
N PRO A 875 25.90 -9.18 -4.14
CA PRO A 875 25.45 -7.98 -4.86
C PRO A 875 24.05 -7.50 -4.43
N GLY A 876 23.17 -8.40 -3.99
CA GLY A 876 21.86 -8.02 -3.45
C GLY A 876 21.96 -7.25 -2.14
N VAL A 877 22.93 -7.58 -1.27
CA VAL A 877 23.14 -6.85 -0.01
C VAL A 877 23.58 -5.42 -0.34
N ARG A 878 24.53 -5.25 -1.28
CA ARG A 878 24.95 -3.93 -1.76
C ARG A 878 23.77 -3.15 -2.36
N ALA A 879 23.02 -3.75 -3.28
CA ALA A 879 21.90 -3.11 -3.96
C ALA A 879 20.83 -2.57 -2.98
N TYR A 880 20.39 -3.39 -2.03
CA TYR A 880 19.43 -2.95 -1.02
C TYR A 880 20.04 -2.00 0.01
N SER A 881 21.35 -2.03 0.25
CA SER A 881 21.99 -1.13 1.22
C SER A 881 21.99 0.31 0.77
N PHE A 882 22.22 0.59 -0.53
CA PHE A 882 22.04 1.93 -1.08
C PHE A 882 20.60 2.41 -0.87
N LYS A 883 19.63 1.53 -1.14
CA LYS A 883 18.20 1.80 -0.99
C LYS A 883 17.80 2.11 0.46
N ALA A 884 18.31 1.34 1.42
CA ALA A 884 18.07 1.59 2.84
C ALA A 884 18.78 2.86 3.32
N ALA A 885 20.04 3.06 2.91
CA ALA A 885 20.87 4.12 3.45
C ALA A 885 20.36 5.53 3.16
N TRP A 886 19.88 5.82 1.94
CA TRP A 886 19.30 7.15 1.68
C TRP A 886 18.03 7.39 2.52
N ARG A 887 17.19 6.36 2.74
CA ARG A 887 15.97 6.49 3.56
C ARG A 887 16.29 6.87 5.01
N TRP A 888 17.32 6.28 5.60
CA TRP A 888 17.77 6.63 6.95
C TRP A 888 18.52 7.95 6.99
N TRP A 889 19.30 8.28 5.96
CA TRP A 889 20.03 9.56 5.83
C TRP A 889 19.10 10.77 5.95
N VAL A 890 17.91 10.67 5.38
CA VAL A 890 16.92 11.76 5.34
C VAL A 890 16.46 12.16 6.75
N TRP A 891 16.16 11.22 7.64
CA TRP A 891 15.57 11.52 8.97
C TRP A 891 16.59 11.62 10.12
N ASN A 892 17.82 11.17 9.91
CA ASN A 892 18.74 10.88 11.01
C ASN A 892 20.09 11.56 10.80
N PRO A 893 20.33 12.76 11.37
CA PRO A 893 21.60 13.46 11.25
C PRO A 893 22.81 12.60 11.67
N GLY A 894 22.66 11.80 12.72
CA GLY A 894 23.73 10.95 13.25
C GLY A 894 24.25 9.86 12.31
N VAL A 895 23.56 9.56 11.20
CA VAL A 895 24.07 8.57 10.22
C VAL A 895 24.85 9.21 9.08
N ARG A 896 24.72 10.54 8.87
CA ARG A 896 25.08 11.20 7.62
C ARG A 896 26.58 11.14 7.31
N ASP A 897 27.45 11.42 8.28
CA ASP A 897 28.90 11.45 8.03
C ASP A 897 29.43 10.11 7.51
N THR A 898 29.08 9.02 8.20
CA THR A 898 29.53 7.68 7.84
C THR A 898 28.96 7.26 6.49
N LEU A 899 27.67 7.54 6.25
CA LEU A 899 27.02 7.20 4.99
C LEU A 899 27.56 8.05 3.83
N ASN A 900 27.82 9.36 4.03
CA ASN A 900 28.40 10.24 3.02
C ASN A 900 29.78 9.73 2.57
N GLN A 901 30.62 9.28 3.51
CA GLN A 901 31.92 8.68 3.18
C GLN A 901 31.77 7.40 2.36
N ALA A 902 30.96 6.45 2.84
CA ALA A 902 30.71 5.19 2.13
C ALA A 902 30.14 5.46 0.72
N TRP A 903 29.19 6.39 0.60
CA TRP A 903 28.59 6.76 -0.69
C TRP A 903 29.61 7.33 -1.66
N ALA A 904 30.47 8.25 -1.21
CA ALA A 904 31.53 8.84 -2.01
C ALA A 904 32.57 7.79 -2.45
N ASP A 905 32.94 6.86 -1.56
CA ASP A 905 33.80 5.73 -1.88
C ASP A 905 33.18 4.86 -2.99
N HIS A 906 31.89 4.53 -2.87
CA HIS A 906 31.20 3.73 -3.88
C HIS A 906 31.03 4.45 -5.22
N LEU A 907 30.79 5.77 -5.24
CA LEU A 907 30.74 6.56 -6.46
C LEU A 907 32.10 6.65 -7.17
N THR A 908 33.21 6.43 -6.46
CA THR A 908 34.58 6.46 -7.00
C THR A 908 35.19 5.08 -7.23
N ARG A 909 34.56 4.00 -6.75
CA ARG A 909 35.00 2.61 -6.90
C ARG A 909 34.20 1.84 -7.97
N PRO A 910 34.83 1.01 -8.82
CA PRO A 910 34.11 0.14 -9.74
C PRO A 910 33.15 -0.83 -9.02
N GLU A 911 31.98 -1.06 -9.61
CA GLU A 911 30.99 -2.06 -9.21
C GLU A 911 30.91 -3.15 -10.28
N THR A 912 31.04 -4.41 -9.87
CA THR A 912 31.16 -5.56 -10.79
C THR A 912 29.82 -6.15 -11.18
N ASN A 913 28.78 -5.93 -10.37
CA ASN A 913 27.42 -6.38 -10.65
C ASN A 913 26.56 -5.23 -11.18
N VAL A 914 25.97 -5.42 -12.35
CA VAL A 914 25.22 -4.37 -13.06
C VAL A 914 23.93 -3.97 -12.35
N MET A 915 23.29 -4.89 -11.62
CA MET A 915 22.09 -4.59 -10.85
C MET A 915 22.42 -3.77 -9.60
N ALA A 916 23.56 -4.05 -8.95
CA ALA A 916 24.07 -3.22 -7.85
C ALA A 916 24.49 -1.82 -8.32
N GLU A 917 25.17 -1.70 -9.48
CA GLU A 917 25.51 -0.40 -10.10
C GLU A 917 24.25 0.41 -10.43
N THR A 918 23.22 -0.29 -10.94
CA THR A 918 21.93 0.31 -11.22
C THR A 918 21.26 0.79 -9.93
N ALA A 919 21.25 -0.02 -8.87
CA ALA A 919 20.71 0.37 -7.57
C ALA A 919 21.41 1.60 -6.99
N LEU A 920 22.74 1.68 -7.09
CA LEU A 920 23.54 2.85 -6.69
C LEU A 920 23.10 4.11 -7.45
N ARG A 921 22.93 4.03 -8.78
CA ARG A 921 22.49 5.17 -9.61
C ARG A 921 21.16 5.75 -9.14
N TYR A 922 20.13 4.92 -9.01
CA TYR A 922 18.79 5.38 -8.63
C TYR A 922 18.68 5.78 -7.16
N SER A 923 19.42 5.11 -6.26
CA SER A 923 19.51 5.52 -4.86
C SER A 923 20.21 6.87 -4.72
N THR A 924 21.22 7.13 -5.55
CA THR A 924 21.89 8.45 -5.60
C THR A 924 20.93 9.51 -6.14
N ALA A 925 20.18 9.20 -7.19
CA ALA A 925 19.14 10.11 -7.70
C ALA A 925 18.10 10.47 -6.62
N SER A 926 17.60 9.48 -5.85
CA SER A 926 16.66 9.73 -4.73
C SER A 926 17.27 10.58 -3.63
N MET A 927 18.49 10.27 -3.22
CA MET A 927 19.19 11.02 -2.17
C MET A 927 19.36 12.49 -2.58
N LEU A 928 19.69 12.76 -3.85
CA LEU A 928 19.86 14.12 -4.35
C LEU A 928 18.52 14.85 -4.61
N MET A 929 17.46 14.11 -4.92
CA MET A 929 16.11 14.65 -5.16
C MET A 929 15.49 15.35 -3.94
N VAL A 930 16.01 15.15 -2.73
CA VAL A 930 15.52 15.86 -1.53
C VAL A 930 15.54 17.40 -1.69
N ASN A 931 16.43 17.93 -2.56
CA ASN A 931 16.53 19.36 -2.93
C ASN A 931 15.42 19.88 -3.88
N GLY A 932 14.59 18.99 -4.44
CA GLY A 932 13.40 19.35 -5.21
C GLY A 932 13.58 19.75 -6.68
N GLN A 933 12.56 20.42 -7.25
CA GLN A 933 12.33 20.68 -8.69
C GLN A 933 13.32 21.72 -9.28
N ILE A 934 13.53 21.76 -10.60
CA ILE A 934 14.37 22.73 -11.35
C ILE A 934 14.03 24.18 -11.04
N ALA A 935 12.78 24.45 -10.69
CA ALA A 935 12.32 25.78 -10.33
C ALA A 935 12.89 26.26 -8.98
N ASN A 936 13.38 25.34 -8.13
CA ASN A 936 14.11 25.65 -6.91
C ASN A 936 15.55 26.13 -7.21
N GLN A 937 16.04 26.00 -8.45
CA GLN A 937 17.44 26.25 -8.80
C GLN A 937 17.69 27.50 -9.65
N THR A 938 16.65 28.22 -10.08
CA THR A 938 16.86 29.42 -10.90
C THR A 938 17.04 30.67 -10.02
N GLY A 939 18.28 30.90 -9.57
CA GLY A 939 18.73 32.16 -8.95
C GLY A 939 18.93 32.10 -7.42
N GLY A 940 19.58 33.14 -6.87
CA GLY A 940 19.89 33.24 -5.43
C GLY A 940 18.67 33.38 -4.51
N ASP A 941 17.46 33.52 -5.08
CA ASP A 941 16.22 33.83 -4.36
C ASP A 941 15.56 32.60 -3.70
N ASN A 942 16.00 31.38 -4.00
CA ASN A 942 15.43 30.12 -3.49
C ASN A 942 16.44 29.25 -2.69
N LEU A 943 17.58 29.80 -2.26
CA LEU A 943 18.59 29.06 -1.48
C LEU A 943 18.04 28.46 -0.19
N ASP A 944 17.11 29.16 0.47
CA ASP A 944 16.46 28.71 1.70
C ASP A 944 15.54 27.49 1.50
N GLN A 945 15.26 27.09 0.25
CA GLN A 945 14.45 25.91 -0.09
C GLN A 945 15.30 24.66 -0.38
N GLN A 946 16.63 24.80 -0.45
CA GLN A 946 17.54 23.65 -0.60
C GLN A 946 17.69 22.92 0.74
N TYR A 947 17.92 21.61 0.68
CA TYR A 947 18.27 20.80 1.85
C TYR A 947 19.74 21.04 2.20
N PRO A 948 20.04 21.89 3.22
CA PRO A 948 21.39 22.39 3.44
C PRO A 948 22.36 21.27 3.77
N GLU A 949 21.89 20.14 4.32
CA GLU A 949 22.75 19.04 4.75
C GLU A 949 23.31 18.21 3.58
N LEU A 950 22.84 18.42 2.34
CA LEU A 950 23.51 17.87 1.16
C LEU A 950 24.82 18.60 0.82
N SER A 951 25.05 19.82 1.33
CA SER A 951 26.27 20.59 1.07
C SER A 951 27.54 19.82 1.44
N GLU A 952 27.54 19.16 2.60
CA GLU A 952 28.66 18.36 3.09
C GLU A 952 29.01 17.20 2.14
N LEU A 953 28.00 16.55 1.57
CA LEU A 953 28.19 15.51 0.56
C LEU A 953 28.76 16.11 -0.73
N TYR A 954 28.24 17.25 -1.20
CA TYR A 954 28.75 17.90 -2.42
C TYR A 954 30.21 18.32 -2.27
N GLU A 955 30.58 18.93 -1.15
CA GLU A 955 31.98 19.25 -0.86
C GLU A 955 32.87 18.01 -0.80
N LEU A 956 32.36 16.91 -0.24
CA LEU A 956 33.09 15.65 -0.22
C LEU A 956 33.32 15.11 -1.63
N LEU A 957 32.29 15.12 -2.49
CA LEU A 957 32.40 14.68 -3.88
C LEU A 957 33.36 15.59 -4.68
N GLU A 958 33.36 16.90 -4.44
CA GLU A 958 34.32 17.83 -5.06
C GLU A 958 35.76 17.50 -4.66
N ARG A 959 36.01 17.23 -3.37
CA ARG A 959 37.33 16.79 -2.88
C ARG A 959 37.77 15.47 -3.51
N ARG A 960 36.86 14.50 -3.64
CA ARG A 960 37.15 13.21 -4.31
C ARG A 960 37.46 13.41 -5.80
N ARG A 961 36.69 14.25 -6.47
CA ARG A 961 36.91 14.61 -7.89
C ARG A 961 38.27 15.27 -8.11
N ALA A 962 38.74 16.09 -7.17
CA ALA A 962 40.04 16.75 -7.23
C ALA A 962 41.22 15.81 -6.90
N ALA A 963 40.97 14.60 -6.40
CA ALA A 963 42.03 13.64 -6.09
C ALA A 963 42.72 13.14 -7.38
N SER A 964 44.06 13.01 -7.33
CA SER A 964 44.88 12.55 -8.46
C SER A 964 45.02 11.02 -8.51
N ASP A 965 43.94 10.28 -8.22
CA ASP A 965 43.92 8.80 -8.15
C ASP A 965 43.23 8.15 -9.37
N GLY A 966 42.78 8.94 -10.34
CA GLY A 966 42.11 8.47 -11.54
C GLY A 966 40.61 8.18 -11.36
N SER A 967 40.05 8.34 -10.16
CA SER A 967 38.63 8.09 -9.88
C SER A 967 37.70 9.18 -10.42
N ALA A 968 38.23 10.38 -10.71
CA ALA A 968 37.46 11.53 -11.19
C ALA A 968 36.62 11.22 -12.45
N ALA A 969 37.16 10.45 -13.39
CA ALA A 969 36.45 10.10 -14.62
C ALA A 969 35.24 9.17 -14.36
N LEU A 970 35.37 8.24 -13.41
CA LEU A 970 34.28 7.34 -13.02
C LEU A 970 33.20 8.12 -12.27
N LEU A 971 33.60 9.00 -11.35
CA LEU A 971 32.69 9.88 -10.63
C LEU A 971 31.91 10.78 -11.59
N ASP A 972 32.59 11.47 -12.50
CA ASP A 972 31.96 12.35 -13.51
C ASP A 972 30.97 11.56 -14.39
N ARG A 973 31.33 10.34 -14.82
CA ARG A 973 30.43 9.46 -15.59
C ARG A 973 29.18 9.07 -14.80
N ARG A 974 29.32 8.69 -13.53
CA ARG A 974 28.18 8.31 -12.68
C ARG A 974 27.29 9.48 -12.36
N LEU A 975 27.84 10.65 -12.03
CA LEU A 975 27.06 11.88 -11.83
C LEU A 975 26.32 12.29 -13.11
N ALA A 976 26.98 12.19 -14.27
CA ALA A 976 26.31 12.39 -15.55
C ALA A 976 25.19 11.38 -15.80
N ALA A 977 25.38 10.10 -15.44
CA ALA A 977 24.34 9.08 -15.53
C ALA A 977 23.16 9.36 -14.60
N VAL A 978 23.41 9.83 -13.37
CA VAL A 978 22.38 10.26 -12.41
C VAL A 978 21.58 11.42 -13.00
N ALA A 979 22.25 12.48 -13.46
CA ALA A 979 21.58 13.63 -14.10
C ALA A 979 20.79 13.21 -15.37
N ALA A 980 21.32 12.26 -16.14
CA ALA A 980 20.68 11.74 -17.35
C ALA A 980 19.50 10.81 -17.08
N THR A 981 19.28 10.35 -15.85
CA THR A 981 18.23 9.37 -15.48
C THR A 981 16.83 9.92 -15.76
N HIS A 982 16.61 11.24 -15.58
CA HIS A 982 15.28 11.86 -15.76
C HIS A 982 15.23 12.98 -16.82
N PHE A 983 16.30 13.15 -17.60
CA PHE A 983 16.50 14.33 -18.46
C PHE A 983 15.42 14.58 -19.53
N GLN A 984 14.69 13.54 -19.97
CA GLN A 984 13.67 13.64 -21.05
C GLN A 984 12.22 13.50 -20.58
N GLU A 985 11.96 13.28 -19.30
CA GLU A 985 10.62 12.99 -18.76
C GLU A 985 9.78 14.29 -18.54
N ARG A 986 9.53 15.07 -19.60
CA ARG A 986 8.78 16.35 -19.49
C ARG A 986 7.26 16.11 -19.39
N GLY A 987 6.69 16.24 -18.19
CA GLY A 987 5.23 16.30 -17.99
C GLY A 987 4.65 17.69 -18.28
N GLY A 988 3.58 17.77 -19.08
CA GLY A 988 2.96 19.01 -19.57
C GLY A 988 2.38 19.97 -18.52
N ASP A 989 2.12 19.49 -17.31
CA ASP A 989 1.53 20.29 -16.20
C ASP A 989 2.55 20.69 -15.12
N GLY A 990 3.85 20.72 -15.44
CA GLY A 990 4.89 20.99 -14.43
C GLY A 990 5.27 19.76 -13.59
N GLY A 991 5.14 18.56 -14.19
CA GLY A 991 5.46 17.30 -13.56
C GLY A 991 6.94 17.16 -13.14
N PRO A 992 7.24 16.17 -12.29
CA PRO A 992 8.54 15.94 -11.63
C PRO A 992 9.78 15.81 -12.52
N GLY A 993 9.66 15.56 -13.83
CA GLY A 993 10.83 15.57 -14.74
C GLY A 993 11.37 16.96 -15.08
N GLN A 994 10.88 18.00 -14.40
CA GLN A 994 11.54 19.28 -14.30
C GLN A 994 12.60 19.22 -13.20
N MET A 995 13.69 18.46 -13.38
CA MET A 995 14.80 18.45 -12.42
C MET A 995 15.96 19.28 -12.94
N GLY A 996 16.35 20.27 -12.13
CA GLY A 996 17.60 20.98 -12.29
C GLY A 996 18.63 20.14 -11.58
N TYR A 997 19.69 19.79 -12.26
CA TYR A 997 20.83 19.11 -11.67
C TYR A 997 22.07 19.95 -11.99
#